data_AF-A0A1I0VS38-F1
#
_entry.id   AF-A0A1I0VS38-F1
#
_cell.length_a   1.000
_cell.length_b   1.000
_cell.length_c   1.000
_cell.angle_alpha   90.00
_cell.angle_beta   90.00
_cell.angle_gamma   90.00
#
_symmetry.space_group_name_H-M   'P 1'
#
loop_
_entity.id
_entity.type
_entity.pdbx_description
1 polymer ?
#
loop_
_entity_poly.entity_id
_entity_poly.type
_entity_poly.pdbx_seq_one_letter_code
_entity_poly.pdbx_strand_id
1 'polypeptide(L)'
;MLFGLDGVEIGLIIVFFCLFGGILSGFPVAFAIGGAGAISFAIIAALDRAGLLIHQAIDTGSEPYRALLAEGIRSDVISVFRYPDLPRVGESVFPQGWETALDRNLSFIVNRINERVLAGQSIETLLAVLMFVLMGITLERSRIANDLLTTMARVFGPLPGGLAVSVVVVGAFLAASTGIVGATVVTMGLLSLPTMLRNGYSPELSTGVIAASGTLGQIIPPSIVIVLLGTLAGDLYAAAQETRAVEAGCTDALTYLGEPAVLSVGTLFQAALLPGILLALLYALYAFGFALFNPSKAPAVAISDGAATGELTTRSERLTWYLLAPAALIGGALLLGTLDIVGSQSISIDRYSDAGETADLRTRVGPECKAAMIELHGQKAWDASVALQAEIDAAGGVEAAQKRTEEQMVDARATAIADAPPIGTGVSVMVVMMGLVLVTARGAAPSASPTPLLLGGIGLVAVLLLDILVIGPTTSSLATWLLLAAPVLLGLWACRTAAARLGQNELIRVVFPPLVLIVAVLGSILGGITNPTPAAALGAAGALMLAAYRRLHDEGRSGQIIIWASLAIGLSILIGANFDTRVNTSETSFENWFAFFAAYGAYLFAAFGLLYSCWVLFRAAILTPVVRETAKVTSMVFTILIGSQLLNLVVISFGGEHYIQQFLKSFDSEFTVFLIVMLVLFILGFVLDFLEIIYIVIPIVGPVIYGGTFDPKWVTIMVAVNLQTSFLTPPFGFALFYLRGVAPKEVTTGHIYRGVAPFVLIQVFGLAILWFFPAIVTIVPALMPN
;
A
#
# COMPACT_ATOMS: atom_id res chain seq x y z
N MET A 1 6.66 28.50 -37.37
CA MET A 1 7.54 27.46 -36.80
C MET A 1 8.90 28.06 -36.53
N LEU A 2 9.32 28.08 -35.27
CA LEU A 2 10.63 28.58 -34.84
C LEU A 2 11.56 27.35 -34.75
N PHE A 3 12.72 27.36 -35.41
CA PHE A 3 13.61 26.19 -35.54
C PHE A 3 13.00 24.91 -36.16
N GLY A 4 11.89 25.03 -36.90
CA GLY A 4 11.19 23.88 -37.49
C GLY A 4 10.33 23.09 -36.49
N LEU A 5 10.17 23.59 -35.27
CA LEU A 5 9.34 23.00 -34.22
C LEU A 5 7.97 23.70 -34.16
N ASP A 6 6.99 22.94 -33.72
CA ASP A 6 5.64 23.43 -33.46
C ASP A 6 5.59 24.31 -32.21
N GLY A 7 4.62 25.23 -32.12
CA GLY A 7 4.47 26.13 -30.98
C GLY A 7 4.35 25.39 -29.64
N VAL A 8 3.68 24.23 -29.65
CA VAL A 8 3.50 23.36 -28.48
C VAL A 8 4.82 22.70 -28.06
N GLU A 9 5.62 22.22 -29.02
CA GLU A 9 6.92 21.60 -28.76
C GLU A 9 7.90 22.58 -28.14
N ILE A 10 7.96 23.81 -28.68
CA ILE A 10 8.77 24.89 -28.13
C ILE A 10 8.30 25.22 -26.70
N GLY A 11 6.99 25.27 -26.47
CA GLY A 11 6.41 25.45 -25.14
C GLY A 11 6.86 24.37 -24.15
N LEU A 12 6.78 23.09 -24.53
CA LEU A 12 7.25 21.96 -23.72
C LEU A 12 8.75 22.05 -23.42
N ILE A 13 9.57 22.45 -24.40
CA ILE A 13 11.02 22.64 -24.23
C ILE A 13 11.30 23.78 -23.24
N ILE A 14 10.58 24.91 -23.34
CA ILE A 14 10.70 26.02 -22.40
C ILE A 14 10.34 25.57 -20.98
N VAL A 15 9.21 24.88 -20.81
CA VAL A 15 8.80 24.33 -19.51
C VAL A 15 9.86 23.39 -18.97
N PHE A 16 10.39 22.48 -19.80
CA PHE A 16 11.44 21.56 -19.41
C PHE A 16 12.69 22.30 -18.94
N PHE A 17 13.20 23.28 -19.69
CA PHE A 17 14.40 24.03 -19.30
C PHE A 17 14.17 24.92 -18.07
N CYS A 18 13.00 25.53 -17.92
CA CYS A 18 12.65 26.29 -16.72
C CYS A 18 12.60 25.38 -15.48
N LEU A 19 11.96 24.21 -15.61
CA LEU A 19 11.90 23.22 -14.53
C LEU A 19 13.30 22.68 -14.20
N PHE A 20 14.05 22.26 -15.22
CA PHE A 20 15.39 21.72 -15.07
C PHE A 20 16.36 22.74 -14.48
N GLY A 21 16.34 23.99 -14.95
CA GLY A 21 17.13 25.08 -14.38
C GLY A 21 16.74 25.40 -12.94
N GLY A 22 15.44 25.38 -12.64
CA GLY A 22 14.92 25.54 -11.28
C GLY A 22 15.45 24.45 -10.34
N ILE A 23 15.41 23.19 -10.76
CA ILE A 23 15.91 22.05 -9.97
C ILE A 23 17.43 22.12 -9.80
N LEU A 24 18.18 22.41 -10.87
CA LEU A 24 19.66 22.50 -10.82
C LEU A 24 20.18 23.65 -9.96
N SER A 25 19.38 24.69 -9.75
CA SER A 25 19.77 25.82 -8.90
C SER A 25 19.93 25.45 -7.41
N GLY A 26 19.58 24.22 -7.02
CA GLY A 26 19.59 23.76 -5.63
C GLY A 26 18.42 24.31 -4.81
N PHE A 27 17.49 25.02 -5.45
CA PHE A 27 16.24 25.46 -4.84
C PHE A 27 15.36 24.24 -4.55
N PRO A 28 14.61 24.21 -3.43
CA PRO A 28 13.74 23.07 -3.15
C PRO A 28 12.76 22.85 -4.30
N VAL A 29 12.75 21.63 -4.84
CA VAL A 29 11.98 21.26 -6.05
C VAL A 29 10.53 21.69 -5.94
N ALA A 30 9.94 21.50 -4.75
CA ALA A 30 8.57 21.92 -4.43
C ALA A 30 8.25 23.38 -4.83
N PHE A 31 9.19 24.32 -4.62
CA PHE A 31 9.02 25.72 -5.01
C PHE A 31 9.52 25.99 -6.43
N ALA A 32 10.54 25.26 -6.89
CA ALA A 32 11.05 25.38 -8.24
C ALA A 32 9.98 25.04 -9.28
N ILE A 33 9.10 24.07 -9.00
CA ILE A 33 8.00 23.68 -9.90
C ILE A 33 7.03 24.85 -10.12
N GLY A 34 6.53 25.46 -9.05
CA GLY A 34 5.59 26.59 -9.16
C GLY A 34 6.21 27.80 -9.85
N GLY A 35 7.47 28.11 -9.53
CA GLY A 35 8.22 29.17 -10.19
C GLY A 35 8.47 28.89 -11.68
N ALA A 36 8.85 27.66 -12.03
CA ALA A 36 9.05 27.23 -13.41
C ALA A 36 7.76 27.31 -14.22
N GLY A 37 6.62 26.93 -13.64
CA GLY A 37 5.30 27.11 -14.25
C GLY A 37 5.00 28.57 -14.56
N ALA A 38 5.16 29.46 -13.57
CA ALA A 38 4.90 30.89 -13.77
C ALA A 38 5.84 31.54 -14.81
N ILE A 39 7.14 31.22 -14.75
CA ILE A 39 8.14 31.77 -15.67
C ILE A 39 7.91 31.25 -17.09
N SER A 40 7.72 29.94 -17.26
CA SER A 40 7.45 29.35 -18.57
C SER A 40 6.16 29.90 -19.19
N PHE A 41 5.09 30.05 -18.41
CA PHE A 41 3.86 30.68 -18.89
C PHE A 41 4.10 32.11 -19.38
N ALA A 42 4.84 32.93 -18.62
CA ALA A 42 5.13 34.31 -19.01
C ALA A 42 5.95 34.38 -20.31
N ILE A 43 6.95 33.49 -20.47
CA ILE A 43 7.75 33.39 -21.70
C ILE A 43 6.87 32.98 -22.87
N ILE A 44 6.07 31.92 -22.71
CA ILE A 44 5.19 31.39 -23.76
C ILE A 44 4.14 32.44 -24.18
N ALA A 45 3.50 33.11 -23.21
CA ALA A 45 2.53 34.18 -23.48
C ALA A 45 3.16 35.35 -24.25
N ALA A 46 4.39 35.74 -23.91
CA ALA A 46 5.10 36.78 -24.64
C ALA A 46 5.44 36.36 -26.09
N LEU A 47 5.83 35.10 -26.30
CA LEU A 47 6.16 34.56 -27.63
C LEU A 47 4.92 34.34 -28.50
N ASP A 48 3.81 33.86 -27.93
CA ASP A 48 2.53 33.69 -28.63
C ASP A 48 1.96 35.05 -29.06
N ARG A 49 1.98 36.06 -28.17
CA ARG A 49 1.58 37.43 -28.51
C ARG A 49 2.44 38.04 -29.63
N ALA A 50 3.70 37.64 -29.73
CA ALA A 50 4.59 38.06 -30.81
C ALA A 50 4.33 37.30 -32.13
N GLY A 51 3.39 36.36 -32.17
CA GLY A 51 3.10 35.51 -33.33
C GLY A 51 4.17 34.47 -33.64
N LEU A 52 5.07 34.20 -32.68
CA LEU A 52 6.22 33.31 -32.85
C LEU A 52 5.89 31.84 -32.54
N LEU A 53 4.86 31.60 -31.73
CA LEU A 53 4.34 30.27 -31.44
C LEU A 53 3.04 30.04 -32.21
N ILE A 54 3.09 29.12 -33.18
CA ILE A 54 1.93 28.73 -33.98
C ILE A 54 1.81 27.21 -33.83
N HIS A 55 0.62 26.72 -33.52
CA HIS A 55 0.28 25.29 -33.50
C HIS A 55 -0.21 24.85 -34.88
N GLN A 56 0.33 23.75 -35.40
CA GLN A 56 -0.12 23.15 -36.66
C GLN A 56 -1.19 22.07 -36.41
N ALA A 57 -2.45 22.50 -36.37
CA ALA A 57 -3.59 21.60 -36.22
C ALA A 57 -3.99 20.95 -37.56
N ILE A 58 -4.60 19.77 -37.51
CA ILE A 58 -5.17 19.12 -38.71
C ILE A 58 -6.36 19.95 -39.20
N ASP A 59 -6.43 20.18 -40.51
CA ASP A 59 -7.60 20.79 -41.13
C ASP A 59 -8.79 19.82 -41.12
N THR A 60 -9.63 19.94 -40.09
CA THR A 60 -10.85 19.14 -39.94
C THR A 60 -11.91 19.42 -41.02
N GLY A 61 -11.80 20.53 -41.76
CA GLY A 61 -12.66 20.86 -42.90
C GLY A 61 -12.20 20.24 -44.22
N SER A 62 -10.98 19.70 -44.27
CA SER A 62 -10.38 19.20 -45.49
C SER A 62 -11.08 17.96 -46.04
N GLU A 63 -11.08 17.80 -47.36
CA GLU A 63 -11.63 16.61 -48.02
C GLU A 63 -10.92 15.31 -47.60
N PRO A 64 -9.57 15.26 -47.45
CA PRO A 64 -8.88 14.09 -46.93
C PRO A 64 -9.31 13.70 -45.50
N TYR A 65 -9.54 14.66 -44.61
CA TYR A 65 -10.02 14.38 -43.25
C TYR A 65 -11.44 13.78 -43.26
N ARG A 66 -12.33 14.35 -44.08
CA ARG A 66 -13.70 13.82 -44.25
C ARG A 66 -13.72 12.44 -44.90
N ALA A 67 -12.76 12.13 -45.78
CA ALA A 67 -12.62 10.80 -46.36
C ALA A 67 -12.28 9.75 -45.29
N LEU A 68 -11.35 10.04 -44.38
CA LEU A 68 -11.02 9.13 -43.26
C LEU A 68 -12.24 8.87 -42.37
N LEU A 69 -13.02 9.91 -42.04
CA LEU A 69 -14.28 9.74 -41.30
C LEU A 69 -15.29 8.87 -42.05
N ALA A 70 -15.38 9.01 -43.38
CA ALA A 70 -16.27 8.22 -44.22
C ALA A 70 -15.84 6.74 -44.33
N GLU A 71 -14.54 6.45 -44.17
CA GLU A 71 -14.01 5.09 -44.04
C GLU A 71 -14.30 4.44 -42.68
N GLY A 72 -14.95 5.16 -41.76
CA GLY A 72 -15.28 4.70 -40.42
C GLY A 72 -14.14 4.90 -39.41
N ILE A 73 -13.07 5.62 -39.77
CA ILE A 73 -12.00 5.97 -38.85
C ILE A 73 -12.52 7.09 -37.94
N ARG A 74 -12.53 6.84 -36.63
CA ARG A 74 -13.02 7.80 -35.65
C ARG A 74 -12.09 9.01 -35.52
N SER A 75 -12.62 10.17 -35.15
CA SER A 75 -11.85 11.42 -35.08
C SER A 75 -10.74 11.43 -34.02
N ASP A 76 -10.87 10.64 -32.95
CA ASP A 76 -9.93 10.54 -31.83
C ASP A 76 -8.61 9.84 -32.21
N VAL A 77 -8.64 8.96 -33.21
CA VAL A 77 -7.46 8.25 -33.73
C VAL A 77 -6.78 9.00 -34.88
N ILE A 78 -7.41 10.05 -35.42
CA ILE A 78 -6.82 10.90 -36.45
C ILE A 78 -5.90 11.91 -35.77
N SER A 79 -4.59 11.63 -35.81
CA SER A 79 -3.56 12.51 -35.26
C SER A 79 -2.50 12.85 -36.29
N VAL A 80 -1.76 13.93 -36.02
CA VAL A 80 -0.65 14.39 -36.88
C VAL A 80 0.45 13.33 -37.01
N PHE A 81 0.59 12.47 -35.99
CA PHE A 81 1.56 11.38 -35.96
C PHE A 81 1.13 10.19 -36.81
N ARG A 82 -0.16 9.86 -36.80
CA ARG A 82 -0.69 8.71 -37.54
C ARG A 82 -0.93 9.02 -39.02
N TYR A 83 -1.36 10.25 -39.32
CA TYR A 83 -1.65 10.73 -40.67
C TYR A 83 -0.86 12.01 -40.97
N PRO A 84 0.46 11.90 -41.21
CA PRO A 84 1.31 13.07 -41.39
C PRO A 84 0.98 13.88 -42.64
N ASP A 85 0.36 13.24 -43.65
CA ASP A 85 0.05 13.83 -44.97
C ASP A 85 -1.23 14.67 -44.98
N LEU A 86 -2.00 14.71 -43.87
CA LEU A 86 -3.20 15.53 -43.81
C LEU A 86 -2.86 17.03 -43.89
N PRO A 87 -3.68 17.84 -44.59
CA PRO A 87 -3.52 19.28 -44.62
C PRO A 87 -3.57 19.87 -43.20
N ARG A 88 -2.71 20.86 -42.94
CA ARG A 88 -2.58 21.50 -41.61
C ARG A 88 -2.87 22.98 -41.70
N VAL A 89 -3.51 23.51 -40.67
CA VAL A 89 -3.77 24.94 -40.50
C VAL A 89 -2.97 25.45 -39.30
N GLY A 90 -2.33 26.60 -39.47
CA GLY A 90 -1.62 27.28 -38.39
C GLY A 90 -2.62 28.04 -37.50
N GLU A 91 -2.73 27.62 -36.25
CA GLU A 91 -3.53 28.26 -35.23
C GLU A 91 -2.63 28.91 -34.17
N SER A 92 -3.15 29.94 -33.50
CA SER A 92 -2.49 30.50 -32.31
C SER A 92 -2.47 29.46 -31.19
N VAL A 93 -1.39 29.38 -30.41
CA VAL A 93 -1.35 28.48 -29.24
C VAL A 93 -2.38 28.94 -28.20
N PHE A 94 -2.67 30.24 -28.14
CA PHE A 94 -3.81 30.79 -27.42
C PHE A 94 -4.89 31.31 -28.40
N PRO A 95 -5.94 30.53 -28.72
CA PRO A 95 -6.98 30.92 -29.69
C PRO A 95 -7.73 32.20 -29.33
N GLN A 96 -7.88 32.49 -28.03
CA GLN A 96 -8.56 33.68 -27.50
C GLN A 96 -7.59 34.67 -26.84
N GLY A 97 -6.28 34.51 -27.07
CA GLY A 97 -5.24 35.31 -26.44
C GLY A 97 -4.85 34.85 -25.03
N TRP A 98 -3.69 35.32 -24.57
CA TRP A 98 -3.10 34.90 -23.30
C TRP A 98 -3.89 35.35 -22.06
N GLU A 99 -4.69 36.42 -22.16
CA GLU A 99 -5.50 36.96 -21.05
C GLU A 99 -6.66 36.02 -20.71
N THR A 100 -7.43 35.59 -21.70
CA THR A 100 -8.50 34.62 -21.52
C THR A 100 -7.97 33.25 -21.14
N ALA A 101 -6.81 32.86 -21.69
CA ALA A 101 -6.10 31.68 -21.23
C ALA A 101 -5.75 31.81 -19.74
N LEU A 102 -5.15 32.92 -19.31
CA LEU A 102 -4.80 33.17 -17.91
C LEU A 102 -6.01 33.16 -16.98
N ASP A 103 -7.14 33.76 -17.36
CA ASP A 103 -8.36 33.81 -16.53
C ASP A 103 -9.03 32.43 -16.37
N ARG A 104 -9.19 31.70 -17.48
CA ARG A 104 -9.68 30.31 -17.46
C ARG A 104 -8.76 29.44 -16.62
N ASN A 105 -7.46 29.64 -16.76
CA ASN A 105 -6.44 28.87 -16.06
C ASN A 105 -6.40 29.20 -14.57
N LEU A 106 -6.44 30.47 -14.17
CA LEU A 106 -6.50 30.87 -12.76
C LEU A 106 -7.75 30.30 -12.08
N SER A 107 -8.90 30.39 -12.73
CA SER A 107 -10.15 29.80 -12.23
C SER A 107 -10.03 28.28 -12.08
N PHE A 108 -9.45 27.61 -13.07
CA PHE A 108 -9.20 26.17 -13.04
C PHE A 108 -8.17 25.78 -11.97
N ILE A 109 -7.12 26.58 -11.74
CA ILE A 109 -6.14 26.39 -10.67
C ILE A 109 -6.85 26.45 -9.32
N VAL A 110 -7.61 27.51 -9.06
CA VAL A 110 -8.28 27.71 -7.77
C VAL A 110 -9.23 26.55 -7.51
N ASN A 111 -10.02 26.15 -8.50
CA ASN A 111 -10.93 25.02 -8.38
C ASN A 111 -10.19 23.70 -8.17
N ARG A 112 -9.15 23.42 -8.97
CA ARG A 112 -8.39 22.16 -8.87
C ARG A 112 -7.54 22.09 -7.61
N ILE A 113 -7.03 23.21 -7.10
CA ILE A 113 -6.39 23.28 -5.77
C ILE A 113 -7.44 23.02 -4.69
N ASN A 114 -8.62 23.60 -4.79
CA ASN A 114 -9.69 23.33 -3.86
C ASN A 114 -10.06 21.84 -3.87
N GLU A 115 -10.27 21.26 -5.04
CA GLU A 115 -10.67 19.86 -5.24
C GLU A 115 -9.56 18.84 -4.95
N ARG A 116 -8.28 19.18 -5.10
CA ARG A 116 -7.16 18.22 -4.94
C ARG A 116 -6.25 18.52 -3.75
N VAL A 117 -6.35 19.66 -3.10
CA VAL A 117 -5.48 20.02 -1.97
C VAL A 117 -6.27 20.37 -0.71
N LEU A 118 -7.36 21.15 -0.84
CA LEU A 118 -8.01 21.79 0.32
C LEU A 118 -9.34 21.16 0.76
N ALA A 119 -10.08 20.51 -0.15
CA ALA A 119 -11.41 19.97 0.12
C ALA A 119 -11.70 18.62 -0.57
N GLY A 120 -10.66 17.97 -1.11
CA GLY A 120 -10.79 16.76 -1.93
C GLY A 120 -10.61 15.42 -1.22
N GLN A 121 -10.91 14.34 -1.96
CA GLN A 121 -10.60 12.94 -1.59
C GLN A 121 -9.10 12.71 -1.36
N SER A 122 -8.25 13.49 -2.02
CA SER A 122 -6.80 13.50 -1.82
C SER A 122 -6.39 13.91 -0.39
N ILE A 123 -7.23 14.59 0.39
CA ILE A 123 -6.91 14.92 1.78
C ILE A 123 -6.84 13.66 2.62
N GLU A 124 -7.75 12.72 2.44
CA GLU A 124 -7.74 11.47 3.23
C GLU A 124 -6.44 10.71 3.00
N THR A 125 -5.96 10.68 1.77
CA THR A 125 -4.75 9.96 1.38
C THR A 125 -3.49 10.69 1.84
N LEU A 126 -3.46 12.02 1.78
CA LEU A 126 -2.39 12.84 2.36
C LEU A 126 -2.33 12.73 3.89
N LEU A 127 -3.47 12.62 4.57
CA LEU A 127 -3.53 12.35 6.01
C LEU A 127 -2.96 10.96 6.35
N ALA A 128 -3.24 9.95 5.52
CA ALA A 128 -2.63 8.62 5.67
C ALA A 128 -1.10 8.71 5.53
N VAL A 129 -0.60 9.45 4.53
CA VAL A 129 0.86 9.69 4.37
C VAL A 129 1.44 10.34 5.63
N LEU A 130 0.82 11.40 6.17
CA LEU A 130 1.30 12.04 7.40
C LEU A 130 1.36 11.06 8.57
N MET A 131 0.35 10.20 8.73
CA MET A 131 0.30 9.22 9.82
C MET A 131 1.32 8.09 9.66
N PHE A 132 1.55 7.60 8.44
CA PHE A 132 2.62 6.63 8.17
C PHE A 132 4.01 7.21 8.38
N VAL A 133 4.23 8.45 7.93
CA VAL A 133 5.49 9.17 8.19
C VAL A 133 5.72 9.33 9.70
N LEU A 134 4.68 9.72 10.45
CA LEU A 134 4.75 9.85 11.89
C LEU A 134 5.12 8.52 12.58
N MET A 135 4.46 7.43 12.16
CA MET A 135 4.74 6.08 12.65
C MET A 135 6.21 5.71 12.41
N GLY A 136 6.68 5.84 11.18
CA GLY A 136 8.04 5.49 10.80
C GLY A 136 9.11 6.28 11.55
N ILE A 137 8.98 7.61 11.57
CA ILE A 137 9.94 8.48 12.26
C ILE A 137 9.94 8.20 13.77
N THR A 138 8.78 7.85 14.35
CA THR A 138 8.69 7.46 15.77
C THR A 138 9.48 6.18 16.05
N LEU A 139 9.33 5.14 15.21
CA LEU A 139 10.07 3.88 15.35
C LEU A 139 11.58 4.07 15.13
N GLU A 140 11.95 4.94 14.20
CA GLU A 140 13.34 5.28 13.91
C GLU A 140 13.99 6.02 15.08
N ARG A 141 13.37 7.12 15.55
CA ARG A 141 13.89 7.98 16.62
C ARG A 141 13.90 7.31 17.99
N SER A 142 13.08 6.29 18.19
CA SER A 142 13.06 5.47 19.43
C SER A 142 14.13 4.39 19.47
N ARG A 143 15.10 4.40 18.53
CA ARG A 143 16.21 3.43 18.40
C ARG A 143 15.75 1.99 18.16
N ILE A 144 14.51 1.75 17.75
CA ILE A 144 13.99 0.37 17.51
C ILE A 144 14.72 -0.25 16.34
N ALA A 145 15.00 0.56 15.32
CA ALA A 145 15.86 0.21 14.20
C ALA A 145 17.23 -0.34 14.62
N ASN A 146 17.88 0.28 15.60
CA ASN A 146 19.21 -0.14 16.06
C ASN A 146 19.17 -1.52 16.74
N ASP A 147 18.18 -1.74 17.59
CA ASP A 147 18.04 -3.03 18.30
C ASP A 147 17.62 -4.14 17.34
N LEU A 148 16.76 -3.84 16.35
CA LEU A 148 16.41 -4.77 15.28
C LEU A 148 17.67 -5.18 14.50
N LEU A 149 18.51 -4.22 14.11
CA LEU A 149 19.77 -4.47 13.42
C LEU A 149 20.71 -5.35 14.24
N THR A 150 20.99 -4.99 15.51
CA THR A 150 21.92 -5.76 16.35
C THR A 150 21.39 -7.15 16.69
N THR A 151 20.08 -7.30 16.79
CA THR A 151 19.44 -8.60 17.06
C THR A 151 19.43 -9.49 15.81
N MET A 152 19.09 -8.95 14.64
CA MET A 152 19.20 -9.69 13.38
C MET A 152 20.64 -10.05 13.04
N ALA A 153 21.58 -9.14 13.29
CA ALA A 153 23.01 -9.40 13.17
C ALA A 153 23.46 -10.58 14.03
N ARG A 154 22.86 -10.82 15.19
CA ARG A 154 23.16 -12.00 16.01
C ARG A 154 22.53 -13.28 15.48
N VAL A 155 21.33 -13.19 14.90
CA VAL A 155 20.64 -14.34 14.31
C VAL A 155 21.37 -14.84 13.06
N PHE A 156 21.71 -13.94 12.15
CA PHE A 156 22.31 -14.31 10.87
C PHE A 156 23.84 -14.18 10.85
N GLY A 157 24.47 -13.43 11.77
CA GLY A 157 25.91 -13.17 11.80
C GLY A 157 26.85 -14.38 11.72
N PRO A 158 26.54 -15.54 12.33
CA PRO A 158 27.36 -16.74 12.21
C PRO A 158 27.39 -17.33 10.78
N LEU A 159 26.46 -16.94 9.92
CA LEU A 159 26.44 -17.34 8.51
C LEU A 159 27.32 -16.40 7.66
N PRO A 160 28.01 -16.91 6.63
CA PRO A 160 28.70 -16.05 5.66
C PRO A 160 27.71 -15.08 5.01
N GLY A 161 28.04 -13.79 4.99
CA GLY A 161 27.13 -12.73 4.51
C GLY A 161 25.97 -12.38 5.46
N GLY A 162 25.95 -12.95 6.67
CA GLY A 162 24.86 -12.81 7.63
C GLY A 162 24.48 -11.37 8.00
N LEU A 163 25.46 -10.48 8.14
CA LEU A 163 25.20 -9.06 8.39
C LEU A 163 24.49 -8.40 7.20
N ALA A 164 24.86 -8.74 5.96
CA ALA A 164 24.22 -8.19 4.77
C ALA A 164 22.76 -8.66 4.67
N VAL A 165 22.48 -9.94 4.92
CA VAL A 165 21.11 -10.47 4.99
C VAL A 165 20.31 -9.77 6.10
N SER A 166 20.93 -9.52 7.26
CA SER A 166 20.30 -8.77 8.36
C SER A 166 19.90 -7.36 7.94
N VAL A 167 20.75 -6.66 7.17
CA VAL A 167 20.44 -5.32 6.65
C VAL A 167 19.30 -5.35 5.64
N VAL A 168 19.19 -6.39 4.80
CA VAL A 168 18.04 -6.56 3.89
C VAL A 168 16.75 -6.77 4.68
N VAL A 169 16.76 -7.69 5.65
CA VAL A 169 15.57 -8.01 6.46
C VAL A 169 15.13 -6.82 7.31
N VAL A 170 16.05 -6.18 8.03
CA VAL A 170 15.72 -5.03 8.88
C VAL A 170 15.35 -3.82 8.04
N GLY A 171 16.02 -3.60 6.91
CA GLY A 171 15.63 -2.53 6.01
C GLY A 171 14.26 -2.78 5.38
N ALA A 172 13.89 -4.02 5.03
CA ALA A 172 12.52 -4.34 4.61
C ALA A 172 11.47 -3.97 5.67
N PHE A 173 11.71 -4.35 6.94
CA PHE A 173 10.80 -4.00 8.06
C PHE A 173 10.72 -2.51 8.31
N LEU A 174 11.87 -1.83 8.34
CA LEU A 174 11.91 -0.38 8.60
C LEU A 174 11.33 0.40 7.45
N ALA A 175 11.61 0.00 6.21
CA ALA A 175 11.13 0.68 5.03
C ALA A 175 9.61 0.51 4.86
N ALA A 176 9.05 -0.64 5.25
CA ALA A 176 7.59 -0.82 5.39
C ALA A 176 6.97 0.14 6.42
N SER A 177 7.73 0.55 7.45
CA SER A 177 7.20 1.43 8.48
C SER A 177 7.37 2.93 8.18
N THR A 178 8.41 3.31 7.43
CA THR A 178 8.74 4.72 7.15
C THR A 178 8.25 5.22 5.81
N GLY A 179 8.28 4.38 4.76
CA GLY A 179 7.98 4.80 3.39
C GLY A 179 8.90 5.89 2.81
N ILE A 180 9.90 6.37 3.56
CA ILE A 180 10.82 7.44 3.16
C ILE A 180 12.19 6.83 2.90
N VAL A 181 12.46 6.54 1.62
CA VAL A 181 13.70 5.90 1.17
C VAL A 181 14.94 6.65 1.65
N GLY A 182 14.98 7.98 1.51
CA GLY A 182 16.17 8.76 1.85
C GLY A 182 16.52 8.70 3.33
N ALA A 183 15.54 8.84 4.22
CA ALA A 183 15.75 8.73 5.66
C ALA A 183 16.23 7.33 6.04
N THR A 184 15.62 6.27 5.48
CA THR A 184 16.02 4.90 5.77
C THR A 184 17.44 4.61 5.28
N VAL A 185 17.83 5.05 4.08
CA VAL A 185 19.20 4.86 3.57
C VAL A 185 20.22 5.62 4.41
N VAL A 186 19.92 6.87 4.81
CA VAL A 186 20.78 7.67 5.72
C VAL A 186 20.96 6.98 7.05
N THR A 187 19.86 6.52 7.66
CA THR A 187 19.88 5.91 8.99
C THR A 187 20.54 4.53 8.98
N MET A 188 20.24 3.69 7.99
CA MET A 188 20.96 2.44 7.79
C MET A 188 22.43 2.71 7.44
N GLY A 189 22.75 3.73 6.67
CA GLY A 189 24.12 4.14 6.38
C GLY A 189 24.90 4.53 7.64
N LEU A 190 24.31 5.31 8.54
CA LEU A 190 24.96 5.71 9.79
C LEU A 190 25.12 4.56 10.79
N LEU A 191 24.17 3.61 10.82
CA LEU A 191 24.17 2.51 11.79
C LEU A 191 24.92 1.27 11.30
N SER A 192 24.64 0.83 10.07
CA SER A 192 25.08 -0.47 9.55
C SER A 192 26.39 -0.39 8.77
N LEU A 193 26.66 0.68 8.02
CA LEU A 193 27.88 0.78 7.20
C LEU A 193 29.16 0.71 8.05
N PRO A 194 29.31 1.47 9.16
CA PRO A 194 30.51 1.37 9.99
C PRO A 194 30.66 -0.02 10.62
N THR A 195 29.54 -0.65 10.98
CA THR A 195 29.52 -1.98 11.58
C THR A 195 29.96 -3.06 10.58
N MET A 196 29.51 -2.98 9.32
CA MET A 196 29.92 -3.90 8.26
C MET A 196 31.41 -3.76 7.95
N LEU A 197 31.90 -2.53 7.79
CA LEU A 197 33.31 -2.26 7.49
C LEU A 197 34.26 -2.74 8.62
N ARG A 198 33.87 -2.53 9.89
CA ARG A 198 34.64 -3.03 11.05
C ARG A 198 34.73 -4.55 11.09
N ASN A 199 33.73 -5.25 10.56
CA ASN A 199 33.70 -6.71 10.48
C ASN A 199 34.30 -7.25 9.15
N GLY A 200 35.05 -6.42 8.40
CA GLY A 200 35.77 -6.86 7.21
C GLY A 200 34.90 -7.05 5.96
N TYR A 201 33.67 -6.50 5.92
CA TYR A 201 32.87 -6.52 4.71
C TYR A 201 33.43 -5.54 3.68
N SER A 202 33.36 -5.92 2.40
CA SER A 202 33.75 -5.05 1.29
C SER A 202 32.88 -3.77 1.24
N PRO A 203 33.47 -2.60 0.95
CA PRO A 203 32.72 -1.35 0.77
C PRO A 203 31.62 -1.46 -0.29
N GLU A 204 31.88 -2.18 -1.39
CA GLU A 204 30.94 -2.35 -2.49
C GLU A 204 29.69 -3.12 -2.05
N LEU A 205 29.85 -4.29 -1.42
CA LEU A 205 28.71 -5.05 -0.94
C LEU A 205 27.94 -4.28 0.14
N SER A 206 28.65 -3.67 1.09
CA SER A 206 28.04 -2.94 2.20
C SER A 206 27.20 -1.78 1.71
N THR A 207 27.74 -0.97 0.79
CA THR A 207 27.03 0.19 0.24
C THR A 207 25.87 -0.22 -0.67
N GLY A 208 26.07 -1.24 -1.50
CA GLY A 208 25.03 -1.78 -2.39
C GLY A 208 23.82 -2.31 -1.61
N VAL A 209 24.06 -3.15 -0.60
CA VAL A 209 23.00 -3.73 0.24
C VAL A 209 22.22 -2.65 0.99
N ILE A 210 22.92 -1.66 1.58
CA ILE A 210 22.27 -0.58 2.33
C ILE A 210 21.41 0.29 1.41
N ALA A 211 21.94 0.69 0.26
CA ALA A 211 21.20 1.48 -0.71
C ALA A 211 19.96 0.72 -1.21
N ALA A 212 20.15 -0.53 -1.65
CA ALA A 212 19.07 -1.36 -2.19
C ALA A 212 17.97 -1.62 -1.15
N SER A 213 18.36 -2.02 0.06
CA SER A 213 17.44 -2.31 1.17
C SER A 213 16.58 -1.10 1.54
N GLY A 214 17.16 0.11 1.55
CA GLY A 214 16.41 1.33 1.87
C GLY A 214 15.33 1.68 0.84
N THR A 215 15.46 1.23 -0.41
CA THR A 215 14.42 1.48 -1.44
C THR A 215 13.23 0.53 -1.39
N LEU A 216 13.34 -0.58 -0.64
CA LEU A 216 12.24 -1.54 -0.50
C LEU A 216 10.96 -0.92 0.08
N GLY A 217 11.08 0.21 0.79
CA GLY A 217 9.93 0.95 1.33
C GLY A 217 9.02 1.58 0.28
N GLN A 218 9.45 1.63 -0.98
CA GLN A 218 8.59 2.05 -2.08
C GLN A 218 7.59 0.96 -2.50
N ILE A 219 7.87 -0.32 -2.20
CA ILE A 219 7.04 -1.44 -2.65
C ILE A 219 6.43 -2.22 -1.49
N ILE A 220 7.16 -2.40 -0.37
CA ILE A 220 6.67 -3.20 0.77
C ILE A 220 5.60 -2.40 1.54
N PRO A 221 4.35 -2.91 1.64
CA PRO A 221 3.29 -2.23 2.38
C PRO A 221 3.54 -2.19 3.90
N PRO A 222 3.08 -1.13 4.61
CA PRO A 222 2.41 0.08 4.10
C PRO A 222 3.40 1.06 3.44
N SER A 223 3.22 1.33 2.14
CA SER A 223 4.13 2.18 1.37
C SER A 223 3.47 3.48 0.94
N ILE A 224 4.13 4.62 1.21
CA ILE A 224 3.68 5.95 0.76
C ILE A 224 3.53 5.98 -0.77
N VAL A 225 4.45 5.38 -1.51
CA VAL A 225 4.42 5.32 -2.97
C VAL A 225 3.15 4.63 -3.46
N ILE A 226 2.80 3.48 -2.87
CA ILE A 226 1.61 2.71 -3.25
C ILE A 226 0.32 3.41 -2.81
N VAL A 227 0.30 4.10 -1.67
CA VAL A 227 -0.86 4.92 -1.26
C VAL A 227 -1.15 6.02 -2.28
N LEU A 228 -0.11 6.74 -2.69
CA LEU A 228 -0.23 7.84 -3.63
C LEU A 228 -0.56 7.36 -5.05
N LEU A 229 0.15 6.33 -5.52
CA LEU A 229 -0.17 5.69 -6.79
C LEU A 229 -1.58 5.13 -6.80
N GLY A 230 -2.02 4.47 -5.73
CA GLY A 230 -3.34 3.84 -5.73
C GLY A 230 -4.49 4.82 -5.79
N THR A 231 -4.34 5.97 -5.15
CA THR A 231 -5.32 7.05 -5.25
C THR A 231 -5.39 7.59 -6.68
N LEU A 232 -4.24 7.99 -7.23
CA LEU A 232 -4.20 8.61 -8.55
C LEU A 232 -4.49 7.63 -9.68
N ALA A 233 -3.97 6.41 -9.61
CA ALA A 233 -4.23 5.36 -10.58
C ALA A 233 -5.70 4.95 -10.56
N GLY A 234 -6.34 4.88 -9.39
CA GLY A 234 -7.78 4.63 -9.29
C GLY A 234 -8.62 5.71 -9.97
N ASP A 235 -8.33 6.98 -9.69
CA ASP A 235 -9.03 8.10 -10.35
C ASP A 235 -8.82 8.10 -11.87
N LEU A 236 -7.58 7.89 -12.32
CA LEU A 236 -7.23 7.86 -13.75
C LEU A 236 -7.82 6.64 -14.46
N TYR A 237 -7.82 5.48 -13.81
CA TYR A 237 -8.44 4.25 -14.34
C TYR A 237 -9.95 4.42 -14.50
N ALA A 238 -10.64 4.88 -13.46
CA ALA A 238 -12.08 5.13 -13.52
C ALA A 238 -12.43 6.11 -14.65
N ALA A 239 -11.74 7.25 -14.72
CA ALA A 239 -11.98 8.26 -15.75
C ALA A 239 -11.65 7.77 -17.17
N ALA A 240 -10.56 7.02 -17.34
CA ALA A 240 -10.15 6.50 -18.64
C ALA A 240 -11.11 5.40 -19.15
N GLN A 241 -11.57 4.52 -18.27
CA GLN A 241 -12.56 3.49 -18.63
C GLN A 241 -13.94 4.10 -18.91
N GLU A 242 -14.33 5.17 -18.21
CA GLU A 242 -15.55 5.91 -18.53
C GLU A 242 -15.49 6.51 -19.94
N THR A 243 -14.37 7.14 -20.27
CA THR A 243 -14.12 7.69 -21.61
C THR A 243 -14.18 6.58 -22.68
N ARG A 244 -13.54 5.44 -22.42
CA ARG A 244 -13.55 4.28 -23.31
C ARG A 244 -14.96 3.70 -23.50
N ALA A 245 -15.78 3.65 -22.45
CA ALA A 245 -17.14 3.16 -22.53
C ALA A 245 -18.01 4.07 -23.40
N VAL A 246 -17.91 5.39 -23.22
CA VAL A 246 -18.60 6.38 -24.05
C VAL A 246 -18.14 6.28 -25.51
N GLU A 247 -16.84 6.13 -25.75
CA GLU A 247 -16.28 5.92 -27.09
C GLU A 247 -16.71 4.60 -27.75
N ALA A 248 -17.07 3.61 -26.94
CA ALA A 248 -17.62 2.32 -27.39
C ALA A 248 -19.16 2.34 -27.55
N GLY A 249 -19.80 3.51 -27.40
CA GLY A 249 -21.24 3.68 -27.52
C GLY A 249 -22.04 3.24 -26.29
N CYS A 250 -21.37 2.91 -25.17
CA CYS A 250 -21.99 2.58 -23.90
C CYS A 250 -22.23 3.83 -23.04
N THR A 251 -23.12 3.73 -22.05
CA THR A 251 -23.48 4.87 -21.18
C THR A 251 -22.48 5.16 -20.08
N ASP A 252 -21.82 4.11 -19.57
CA ASP A 252 -20.93 4.17 -18.40
C ASP A 252 -19.97 2.97 -18.39
N ALA A 253 -18.85 3.10 -17.67
CA ALA A 253 -17.82 2.07 -17.56
C ALA A 253 -18.34 0.76 -16.96
N LEU A 254 -19.24 0.82 -15.97
CA LEU A 254 -19.82 -0.36 -15.33
C LEU A 254 -20.61 -1.20 -16.34
N THR A 255 -21.36 -0.55 -17.23
CA THR A 255 -22.09 -1.22 -18.32
C THR A 255 -21.13 -1.90 -19.28
N TYR A 256 -20.04 -1.23 -19.65
CA TYR A 256 -19.07 -1.74 -20.62
C TYR A 256 -18.21 -2.89 -20.06
N LEU A 257 -17.70 -2.74 -18.83
CA LEU A 257 -16.81 -3.71 -18.18
C LEU A 257 -17.55 -4.83 -17.45
N GLY A 258 -18.82 -4.65 -17.07
CA GLY A 258 -19.56 -5.58 -16.21
C GLY A 258 -19.20 -5.47 -14.72
N GLU A 259 -18.05 -4.87 -14.39
CA GLU A 259 -17.60 -4.62 -13.02
C GLU A 259 -17.29 -3.13 -12.80
N PRO A 260 -17.34 -2.63 -11.54
CA PRO A 260 -16.99 -1.26 -11.24
C PRO A 260 -15.52 -0.98 -11.59
N ALA A 261 -15.27 0.09 -12.37
CA ALA A 261 -13.93 0.53 -12.74
C ALA A 261 -13.20 1.21 -11.56
N VAL A 262 -12.98 0.48 -10.47
CA VAL A 262 -12.41 0.99 -9.22
C VAL A 262 -11.11 0.27 -8.88
N LEU A 263 -10.10 1.04 -8.48
CA LEU A 263 -8.84 0.51 -7.96
C LEU A 263 -8.59 1.13 -6.59
N SER A 264 -8.71 0.32 -5.54
CA SER A 264 -8.49 0.78 -4.17
C SER A 264 -7.03 0.63 -3.73
N VAL A 265 -6.61 1.48 -2.80
CA VAL A 265 -5.28 1.39 -2.17
C VAL A 265 -5.07 0.04 -1.48
N GLY A 266 -6.10 -0.52 -0.85
CA GLY A 266 -6.04 -1.84 -0.21
C GLY A 266 -5.75 -2.97 -1.19
N THR A 267 -6.40 -2.94 -2.36
CA THR A 267 -6.14 -3.90 -3.45
C THR A 267 -4.71 -3.81 -3.96
N LEU A 268 -4.17 -2.59 -4.05
CA LEU A 268 -2.77 -2.41 -4.44
C LEU A 268 -1.77 -2.82 -3.35
N PHE A 269 -2.13 -2.70 -2.07
CA PHE A 269 -1.33 -3.27 -0.98
C PHE A 269 -1.28 -4.80 -1.07
N GLN A 270 -2.41 -5.45 -1.34
CA GLN A 270 -2.46 -6.89 -1.61
C GLN A 270 -1.55 -7.23 -2.81
N ALA A 271 -1.66 -6.46 -3.90
CA ALA A 271 -0.91 -6.67 -5.13
C ALA A 271 0.62 -6.45 -4.97
N ALA A 272 1.03 -5.51 -4.12
CA ALA A 272 2.44 -5.17 -3.89
C ALA A 272 3.15 -6.14 -2.93
N LEU A 273 2.41 -6.88 -2.10
CA LEU A 273 2.96 -7.71 -1.03
C LEU A 273 3.95 -8.77 -1.56
N LEU A 274 3.51 -9.58 -2.54
CA LEU A 274 4.32 -10.66 -3.08
C LEU A 274 5.52 -10.15 -3.90
N PRO A 275 5.38 -9.16 -4.81
CA PRO A 275 6.51 -8.50 -5.46
C PRO A 275 7.54 -7.90 -4.48
N GLY A 276 7.09 -7.26 -3.41
CA GLY A 276 7.97 -6.68 -2.40
C GLY A 276 8.78 -7.75 -1.66
N ILE A 277 8.13 -8.84 -1.25
CA ILE A 277 8.80 -10.00 -0.63
C ILE A 277 9.77 -10.66 -1.62
N LEU A 278 9.36 -10.83 -2.87
CA LEU A 278 10.19 -11.38 -3.94
C LEU A 278 11.50 -10.58 -4.10
N LEU A 279 11.42 -9.26 -4.21
CA LEU A 279 12.61 -8.40 -4.34
C LEU A 279 13.51 -8.47 -3.10
N ALA A 280 12.93 -8.44 -1.90
CA ALA A 280 13.71 -8.59 -0.66
C ALA A 280 14.42 -9.96 -0.59
N LEU A 281 13.75 -11.03 -1.00
CA LEU A 281 14.33 -12.36 -1.08
C LEU A 281 15.47 -12.43 -2.11
N LEU A 282 15.28 -11.86 -3.31
CA LEU A 282 16.33 -11.82 -4.33
C LEU A 282 17.56 -11.05 -3.85
N TYR A 283 17.39 -9.95 -3.13
CA TYR A 283 18.50 -9.20 -2.52
C TYR A 283 19.24 -10.03 -1.45
N ALA A 284 18.50 -10.70 -0.57
CA ALA A 284 19.08 -11.55 0.46
C ALA A 284 19.82 -12.76 -0.14
N LEU A 285 19.24 -13.41 -1.15
CA LEU A 285 19.83 -14.53 -1.88
C LEU A 285 21.11 -14.11 -2.61
N TYR A 286 21.12 -12.93 -3.24
CA TYR A 286 22.32 -12.40 -3.86
C TYR A 286 23.40 -12.10 -2.82
N ALA A 287 23.08 -11.43 -1.72
CA ALA A 287 24.04 -11.11 -0.68
C ALA A 287 24.66 -12.38 -0.06
N PHE A 288 23.83 -13.41 0.18
CA PHE A 288 24.26 -14.70 0.69
C PHE A 288 25.11 -15.47 -0.34
N GLY A 289 24.65 -15.55 -1.60
CA GLY A 289 25.38 -16.19 -2.69
C GLY A 289 26.74 -15.53 -2.94
N PHE A 290 26.79 -14.19 -2.96
CA PHE A 290 28.04 -13.44 -3.09
C PHE A 290 29.02 -13.77 -1.96
N ALA A 291 28.54 -13.94 -0.72
CA ALA A 291 29.37 -14.31 0.42
C ALA A 291 29.88 -15.75 0.35
N LEU A 292 29.09 -16.69 -0.19
CA LEU A 292 29.53 -18.07 -0.43
C LEU A 292 30.67 -18.14 -1.45
N PHE A 293 30.57 -17.36 -2.54
CA PHE A 293 31.61 -17.30 -3.57
C PHE A 293 32.80 -16.43 -3.19
N ASN A 294 32.62 -15.42 -2.33
CA ASN A 294 33.67 -14.51 -1.87
C ASN A 294 33.74 -14.41 -0.33
N PRO A 295 34.16 -15.46 0.39
CA PRO A 295 34.17 -15.47 1.86
C PRO A 295 35.04 -14.37 2.49
N SER A 296 36.09 -13.93 1.80
CA SER A 296 36.97 -12.85 2.26
C SER A 296 36.34 -11.46 2.20
N LYS A 297 35.31 -11.26 1.37
CA LYS A 297 34.64 -9.97 1.17
C LYS A 297 33.37 -9.81 2.00
N ALA A 298 32.89 -10.88 2.62
CA ALA A 298 31.70 -10.93 3.46
C ALA A 298 31.83 -12.06 4.52
N PRO A 299 32.80 -11.94 5.44
CA PRO A 299 33.08 -13.00 6.40
C PRO A 299 31.91 -13.21 7.37
N ALA A 300 31.84 -14.42 7.93
CA ALA A 300 30.99 -14.69 9.08
C ALA A 300 31.51 -13.92 10.28
N VAL A 301 30.61 -13.29 11.03
CA VAL A 301 30.97 -12.53 12.22
C VAL A 301 30.89 -13.45 13.43
N ALA A 302 32.05 -13.70 14.04
CA ALA A 302 32.11 -14.39 15.31
C ALA A 302 31.51 -13.48 16.39
N ILE A 303 30.34 -13.87 16.89
CA ILE A 303 29.72 -13.22 18.05
C ILE A 303 30.55 -13.65 19.25
N SER A 304 31.10 -12.70 20.01
CA SER A 304 31.83 -13.01 21.24
C SER A 304 30.98 -13.88 22.16
N ASP A 305 31.56 -14.99 22.64
CA ASP A 305 30.94 -16.09 23.40
C ASP A 305 30.25 -15.70 24.74
N GLY A 306 30.08 -14.40 25.03
CA GLY A 306 29.51 -13.89 26.28
C GLY A 306 28.03 -13.50 26.25
N ALA A 307 27.33 -13.59 25.12
CA ALA A 307 25.96 -13.04 24.99
C ALA A 307 24.93 -13.97 24.32
N ALA A 308 25.18 -15.29 24.29
CA ALA A 308 24.13 -16.27 24.00
C ALA A 308 23.28 -16.51 25.26
N THR A 309 22.47 -15.52 25.63
CA THR A 309 21.50 -15.59 26.75
C THR A 309 20.25 -16.41 26.41
N GLY A 310 20.31 -17.28 25.39
CA GLY A 310 19.21 -18.18 25.01
C GLY A 310 19.53 -19.62 25.40
N GLU A 311 18.53 -20.34 25.91
CA GLU A 311 18.65 -21.77 26.19
C GLU A 311 19.07 -22.56 24.93
N LEU A 312 19.90 -23.58 25.11
CA LEU A 312 20.33 -24.48 24.04
C LEU A 312 19.12 -25.29 23.51
N THR A 313 18.46 -24.78 22.48
CA THR A 313 17.37 -25.45 21.76
C THR A 313 17.92 -26.39 20.70
N THR A 314 17.44 -27.63 20.68
CA THR A 314 17.79 -28.60 19.63
C THR A 314 17.13 -28.24 18.28
N ARG A 315 17.70 -28.73 17.16
CA ARG A 315 17.11 -28.49 15.81
C ARG A 315 15.68 -29.02 15.70
N SER A 316 15.40 -30.17 16.31
CA SER A 316 14.06 -30.77 16.36
C SER A 316 13.10 -29.89 17.15
N GLU A 317 13.49 -29.36 18.32
CA GLU A 317 12.62 -28.47 19.10
C GLU A 317 12.31 -27.17 18.36
N ARG A 318 13.30 -26.58 17.66
CA ARG A 318 13.04 -25.38 16.85
C ARG A 318 12.04 -25.65 15.74
N LEU A 319 12.22 -26.76 15.00
CA LEU A 319 11.31 -27.16 13.93
C LEU A 319 9.89 -27.41 14.47
N THR A 320 9.78 -28.13 15.57
CA THR A 320 8.48 -28.48 16.17
C THR A 320 7.74 -27.24 16.66
N TRP A 321 8.37 -26.39 17.46
CA TRP A 321 7.67 -25.32 18.18
C TRP A 321 7.57 -24.00 17.41
N TYR A 322 8.49 -23.70 16.49
CA TYR A 322 8.43 -22.45 15.70
C TYR A 322 7.83 -22.62 14.31
N LEU A 323 7.74 -23.84 13.78
CA LEU A 323 7.20 -24.08 12.43
C LEU A 323 6.03 -25.07 12.44
N LEU A 324 6.27 -26.33 12.82
CA LEU A 324 5.27 -27.40 12.67
C LEU A 324 4.03 -27.17 13.52
N ALA A 325 4.18 -26.85 14.81
CA ALA A 325 3.05 -26.65 15.71
C ALA A 325 2.23 -25.39 15.35
N PRO A 326 2.84 -24.22 15.06
CA PRO A 326 2.10 -23.08 14.51
C PRO A 326 1.39 -23.39 13.19
N ALA A 327 2.07 -24.05 12.24
CA ALA A 327 1.49 -24.40 10.96
C ALA A 327 0.35 -25.43 11.08
N ALA A 328 0.48 -26.41 11.97
CA ALA A 328 -0.58 -27.38 12.25
C ALA A 328 -1.79 -26.72 12.91
N LEU A 329 -1.59 -25.75 13.79
CA LEU A 329 -2.66 -25.05 14.49
C LEU A 329 -3.42 -24.09 13.56
N ILE A 330 -2.71 -23.34 12.71
CA ILE A 330 -3.32 -22.50 11.66
C ILE A 330 -3.97 -23.37 10.57
N GLY A 331 -3.23 -24.34 10.04
CA GLY A 331 -3.71 -25.24 9.00
C GLY A 331 -4.89 -26.10 9.45
N GLY A 332 -4.91 -26.51 10.72
CA GLY A 332 -6.04 -27.20 11.33
C GLY A 332 -7.28 -26.31 11.39
N ALA A 333 -7.16 -25.07 11.84
CA ALA A 333 -8.28 -24.12 11.86
C ALA A 333 -8.82 -23.80 10.46
N LEU A 334 -7.93 -23.61 9.47
CA LEU A 334 -8.32 -23.41 8.07
C LEU A 334 -9.02 -24.64 7.48
N LEU A 335 -8.50 -25.84 7.76
CA LEU A 335 -9.10 -27.09 7.30
C LEU A 335 -10.49 -27.31 7.93
N LEU A 336 -10.65 -27.01 9.22
CA LEU A 336 -11.96 -27.01 9.88
C LEU A 336 -12.92 -25.97 9.28
N GLY A 337 -12.41 -24.83 8.81
CA GLY A 337 -13.20 -23.86 8.05
C GLY A 337 -13.65 -24.39 6.69
N THR A 338 -12.78 -25.08 5.94
CA THR A 338 -13.15 -25.70 4.65
C THR A 338 -14.11 -26.88 4.79
N LEU A 339 -14.16 -27.51 5.97
CA LEU A 339 -15.09 -28.59 6.30
C LEU A 339 -16.39 -28.10 6.93
N ASP A 340 -16.61 -26.78 6.96
CA ASP A 340 -17.79 -26.13 7.56
C ASP A 340 -18.00 -26.45 9.05
N ILE A 341 -16.92 -26.79 9.75
CA ILE A 341 -16.91 -27.01 11.21
C ILE A 341 -16.69 -25.68 11.93
N VAL A 342 -15.92 -24.76 11.32
CA VAL A 342 -15.68 -23.40 11.81
C VAL A 342 -16.32 -22.41 10.86
N GLY A 343 -17.22 -21.57 11.36
CA GLY A 343 -17.78 -20.49 10.56
C GLY A 343 -18.63 -19.51 11.38
N SER A 344 -19.37 -18.65 10.70
CA SER A 344 -20.18 -17.63 11.36
C SER A 344 -21.41 -18.26 12.02
N GLN A 345 -21.57 -18.05 13.32
CA GLN A 345 -22.79 -18.43 14.07
C GLN A 345 -23.78 -17.25 14.19
N SER A 346 -23.60 -16.19 13.39
CA SER A 346 -24.46 -15.01 13.46
C SER A 346 -25.88 -15.35 12.99
N ILE A 347 -26.86 -15.08 13.85
CA ILE A 347 -28.30 -15.15 13.55
C ILE A 347 -28.88 -13.79 13.17
N SER A 348 -28.03 -12.77 12.98
CA SER A 348 -28.46 -11.44 12.56
C SER A 348 -28.83 -11.45 11.08
N ILE A 349 -30.12 -11.60 10.79
CA ILE A 349 -30.66 -11.54 9.43
C ILE A 349 -30.92 -10.07 9.06
N ASP A 350 -30.41 -9.66 7.90
CA ASP A 350 -30.70 -8.33 7.37
C ASP A 350 -32.20 -8.15 7.13
N ARG A 351 -32.71 -6.94 7.42
CA ARG A 351 -34.14 -6.61 7.31
C ARG A 351 -34.66 -6.62 5.89
N TYR A 352 -33.77 -6.65 4.91
CA TYR A 352 -34.07 -6.74 3.50
C TYR A 352 -33.56 -8.07 2.98
N SER A 353 -34.31 -8.70 2.08
CA SER A 353 -33.81 -9.84 1.33
C SER A 353 -32.59 -9.41 0.53
N ASP A 354 -31.69 -10.36 0.27
CA ASP A 354 -30.66 -10.12 -0.74
C ASP A 354 -31.35 -9.75 -2.06
N ALA A 355 -30.76 -8.82 -2.80
CA ALA A 355 -31.24 -8.55 -4.14
C ALA A 355 -31.06 -9.83 -4.98
N GLY A 356 -32.02 -10.13 -5.85
CA GLY A 356 -31.93 -11.28 -6.75
C GLY A 356 -30.66 -11.22 -7.61
N GLU A 357 -30.19 -12.38 -8.07
CA GLU A 357 -29.05 -12.46 -8.98
C GLU A 357 -29.28 -11.54 -10.19
N THR A 358 -28.32 -10.67 -10.45
CA THR A 358 -28.29 -9.84 -11.66
C THR A 358 -27.47 -10.54 -12.71
N ALA A 359 -27.81 -10.37 -13.99
CA ALA A 359 -26.94 -10.79 -15.06
C ALA A 359 -25.57 -10.10 -14.96
N ASP A 360 -24.49 -10.87 -15.16
CA ASP A 360 -23.10 -10.37 -15.13
C ASP A 360 -22.89 -9.17 -16.06
N LEU A 361 -23.59 -9.14 -17.20
CA LEU A 361 -23.56 -8.06 -18.17
C LEU A 361 -24.95 -7.44 -18.33
N ARG A 362 -24.99 -6.11 -18.44
CA ARG A 362 -26.21 -5.38 -18.79
C ARG A 362 -26.57 -5.64 -20.26
N THR A 363 -27.71 -6.27 -20.48
CA THR A 363 -28.13 -6.69 -21.84
C THR A 363 -29.01 -5.66 -22.56
N ARG A 364 -29.58 -4.69 -21.82
CA ARG A 364 -30.38 -3.57 -22.35
C ARG A 364 -29.48 -2.38 -22.73
N VAL A 365 -28.73 -2.53 -23.82
CA VAL A 365 -27.82 -1.50 -24.34
C VAL A 365 -28.06 -1.23 -25.82
N GLY A 366 -27.57 -0.09 -26.31
CA GLY A 366 -27.63 0.24 -27.74
C GLY A 366 -26.87 -0.77 -28.62
N PRO A 367 -27.17 -0.81 -29.94
CA PRO A 367 -26.57 -1.79 -30.85
C PRO A 367 -25.04 -1.67 -30.95
N GLU A 368 -24.49 -0.47 -30.84
CA GLU A 368 -23.05 -0.20 -30.85
C GLU A 368 -22.38 -0.73 -29.57
N CYS A 369 -22.89 -0.35 -28.40
CA CYS A 369 -22.42 -0.87 -27.12
C CYS A 369 -22.50 -2.41 -27.04
N LYS A 370 -23.57 -3.01 -27.57
CA LYS A 370 -23.70 -4.46 -27.65
C LYS A 370 -22.55 -5.09 -28.43
N ALA A 371 -22.21 -4.56 -29.60
CA ALA A 371 -21.13 -5.08 -30.41
C ALA A 371 -19.79 -4.98 -29.67
N ALA A 372 -19.53 -3.84 -29.02
CA ALA A 372 -18.32 -3.62 -28.24
C ALA A 372 -18.22 -4.53 -27.01
N MET A 373 -19.33 -4.76 -26.30
CA MET A 373 -19.37 -5.69 -25.15
C MET A 373 -19.16 -7.15 -25.57
N ILE A 374 -19.70 -7.57 -26.72
CA ILE A 374 -19.46 -8.91 -27.29
C ILE A 374 -18.00 -9.08 -27.68
N GLU A 375 -17.38 -8.05 -28.24
CA GLU A 375 -15.95 -8.05 -28.57
C GLU A 375 -15.08 -8.19 -27.31
N LEU A 376 -15.43 -7.49 -26.23
CA LEU A 376 -14.67 -7.49 -24.98
C LEU A 376 -14.82 -8.80 -24.18
N HIS A 377 -16.06 -9.26 -23.94
CA HIS A 377 -16.36 -10.39 -23.05
C HIS A 377 -16.55 -11.72 -23.78
N GLY A 378 -16.70 -11.66 -25.10
CA GLY A 378 -16.98 -12.81 -25.95
C GLY A 378 -18.47 -13.17 -26.02
N GLN A 379 -18.86 -13.77 -27.15
CA GLN A 379 -20.25 -14.13 -27.44
C GLN A 379 -20.88 -15.05 -26.38
N LYS A 380 -20.10 -15.97 -25.80
CA LYS A 380 -20.60 -16.93 -24.81
C LYS A 380 -21.08 -16.25 -23.52
N ALA A 381 -20.31 -15.28 -23.01
CA ALA A 381 -20.66 -14.54 -21.81
C ALA A 381 -21.90 -13.69 -22.05
N TRP A 382 -21.97 -13.02 -23.21
CA TRP A 382 -23.15 -12.27 -23.63
C TRP A 382 -24.41 -13.13 -23.70
N ASP A 383 -24.36 -14.27 -24.37
CA ASP A 383 -25.51 -15.16 -24.51
C ASP A 383 -25.96 -15.73 -23.16
N ALA A 384 -25.02 -16.03 -22.26
CA ALA A 384 -25.31 -16.45 -20.89
C ALA A 384 -26.03 -15.35 -20.10
N SER A 385 -25.54 -14.09 -20.16
CA SER A 385 -26.19 -12.96 -19.51
C SER A 385 -27.58 -12.65 -20.11
N VAL A 386 -27.77 -12.87 -21.42
CA VAL A 386 -29.09 -12.73 -22.07
C VAL A 386 -30.06 -13.82 -21.62
N ALA A 387 -29.61 -15.07 -21.52
CA ALA A 387 -30.43 -16.16 -21.01
C ALA A 387 -30.84 -15.91 -19.56
N LEU A 388 -29.88 -15.53 -18.70
CA LEU A 388 -30.13 -15.19 -17.31
C LEU A 388 -31.05 -13.97 -17.17
N GLN A 389 -30.84 -12.91 -17.96
CA GLN A 389 -31.75 -11.76 -17.96
C GLN A 389 -33.16 -12.14 -18.43
N ALA A 390 -33.30 -13.05 -19.39
CA ALA A 390 -34.60 -13.53 -19.83
C ALA A 390 -35.31 -14.36 -18.76
N GLU A 391 -34.58 -15.15 -17.97
CA GLU A 391 -35.10 -15.85 -16.79
C GLU A 391 -35.53 -14.85 -15.71
N ILE A 392 -34.70 -13.85 -15.43
CA ILE A 392 -35.00 -12.76 -14.49
C ILE A 392 -36.25 -11.99 -14.94
N ASP A 393 -36.34 -11.60 -16.22
CA ASP A 393 -37.48 -10.86 -16.76
C ASP A 393 -38.75 -11.73 -16.77
N ALA A 394 -38.63 -13.04 -17.05
CA ALA A 394 -39.74 -14.00 -16.96
C ALA A 394 -40.22 -14.20 -15.51
N ALA A 395 -39.32 -14.04 -14.53
CA ALA A 395 -39.64 -14.01 -13.11
C ALA A 395 -40.23 -12.66 -12.64
N GLY A 396 -40.30 -11.64 -13.50
CA GLY A 396 -40.85 -10.31 -13.19
C GLY A 396 -39.81 -9.21 -12.96
N GLY A 397 -38.54 -9.45 -13.30
CA GLY A 397 -37.41 -8.55 -13.09
C GLY A 397 -36.53 -8.99 -11.93
N VAL A 398 -35.41 -8.28 -11.70
CA VAL A 398 -34.55 -8.54 -10.54
C VAL A 398 -35.40 -8.32 -9.29
N GLU A 399 -35.54 -9.35 -8.45
CA GLU A 399 -36.21 -9.21 -7.16
C GLU A 399 -35.47 -8.12 -6.38
N ALA A 400 -36.11 -6.94 -6.30
CA ALA A 400 -35.59 -5.86 -5.49
C ALA A 400 -35.49 -6.37 -4.05
N ALA A 401 -34.44 -5.94 -3.34
CA ALA A 401 -34.31 -6.22 -1.91
C ALA A 401 -35.58 -5.74 -1.19
N GLN A 402 -36.47 -6.69 -0.88
CA GLN A 402 -37.75 -6.39 -0.23
C GLN A 402 -37.55 -6.48 1.25
N LYS A 403 -38.23 -5.62 2.00
CA LYS A 403 -38.23 -5.72 3.45
C LYS A 403 -38.85 -7.06 3.83
N ARG A 404 -38.06 -7.96 4.41
CA ARG A 404 -38.52 -9.29 4.83
C ARG A 404 -39.70 -9.10 5.78
N THR A 405 -40.79 -9.82 5.52
CA THR A 405 -41.93 -9.88 6.45
C THR A 405 -41.50 -10.54 7.77
N GLU A 406 -42.25 -10.34 8.85
CA GLU A 406 -41.92 -10.98 10.14
C GLU A 406 -41.83 -12.51 10.02
N GLU A 407 -42.64 -13.12 9.16
CA GLU A 407 -42.65 -14.56 8.91
C GLU A 407 -41.39 -15.03 8.15
N GLN A 408 -40.97 -14.30 7.11
CA GLN A 408 -39.72 -14.57 6.37
C GLN A 408 -38.47 -14.33 7.23
N MET A 409 -38.51 -13.36 8.14
CA MET A 409 -37.44 -13.12 9.11
C MET A 409 -37.30 -14.29 10.09
N VAL A 410 -38.42 -14.90 10.49
CA VAL A 410 -38.43 -16.08 11.36
C VAL A 410 -37.89 -17.30 10.62
N ASP A 411 -38.28 -17.50 9.37
CA ASP A 411 -37.85 -18.64 8.55
C ASP A 411 -36.35 -18.56 8.15
N ALA A 412 -35.89 -17.38 7.73
CA ALA A 412 -34.47 -17.14 7.47
C ALA A 412 -33.61 -17.32 8.73
N ARG A 413 -34.13 -16.92 9.89
CA ARG A 413 -33.47 -17.15 11.18
C ARG A 413 -33.46 -18.62 11.57
N ALA A 414 -34.51 -19.37 11.28
CA ALA A 414 -34.56 -20.81 11.52
C ALA A 414 -33.56 -21.57 10.63
N THR A 415 -33.44 -21.17 9.37
CA THR A 415 -32.45 -21.71 8.43
C THR A 415 -31.03 -21.40 8.88
N ALA A 416 -30.73 -20.14 9.25
CA ALA A 416 -29.43 -19.75 9.78
C ALA A 416 -29.06 -20.47 11.10
N ILE A 417 -30.05 -20.88 11.90
CA ILE A 417 -29.83 -21.70 13.10
C ILE A 417 -29.51 -23.16 12.72
N ALA A 418 -30.14 -23.70 11.68
CA ALA A 418 -29.95 -25.07 11.22
C ALA A 418 -28.59 -25.28 10.54
N ASP A 419 -28.16 -24.28 9.75
CA ASP A 419 -26.88 -24.29 9.01
C ASP A 419 -25.72 -23.72 9.84
N ALA A 420 -25.95 -23.36 11.10
CA ALA A 420 -24.91 -22.79 11.95
C ALA A 420 -23.79 -23.81 12.20
N PRO A 421 -22.53 -23.48 11.87
CA PRO A 421 -21.40 -24.35 12.12
C PRO A 421 -21.16 -24.52 13.64
N PRO A 422 -20.61 -25.66 14.08
CA PRO A 422 -20.47 -25.98 15.49
C PRO A 422 -19.45 -25.12 16.24
N ILE A 423 -18.50 -24.47 15.54
CA ILE A 423 -17.52 -23.56 16.15
C ILE A 423 -17.64 -22.17 15.51
N GLY A 424 -17.78 -21.15 16.34
CA GLY A 424 -17.83 -19.76 15.89
C GLY A 424 -16.47 -19.25 15.39
N THR A 425 -16.46 -18.48 14.29
CA THR A 425 -15.23 -17.87 13.74
C THR A 425 -14.46 -17.07 14.78
N GLY A 426 -15.15 -16.29 15.62
CA GLY A 426 -14.51 -15.50 16.67
C GLY A 426 -13.81 -16.36 17.74
N VAL A 427 -14.44 -17.48 18.13
CA VAL A 427 -13.90 -18.43 19.11
C VAL A 427 -12.69 -19.16 18.53
N SER A 428 -12.79 -19.62 17.28
CA SER A 428 -11.69 -20.26 16.55
C SER A 428 -10.47 -19.35 16.44
N VAL A 429 -10.67 -18.09 16.02
CA VAL A 429 -9.58 -17.10 15.93
C VAL A 429 -8.94 -16.84 17.30
N MET A 430 -9.73 -16.71 18.37
CA MET A 430 -9.20 -16.53 19.72
C MET A 430 -8.36 -17.73 20.16
N VAL A 431 -8.85 -18.96 19.96
CA VAL A 431 -8.14 -20.19 20.30
C VAL A 431 -6.85 -20.33 19.49
N VAL A 432 -6.90 -20.00 18.20
CA VAL A 432 -5.71 -20.01 17.33
C VAL A 432 -4.66 -19.03 17.85
N MET A 433 -5.04 -17.77 18.11
CA MET A 433 -4.12 -16.73 18.56
C MET A 433 -3.51 -17.05 19.93
N MET A 434 -4.32 -17.48 20.90
CA MET A 434 -3.81 -17.88 22.22
C MET A 434 -2.96 -19.15 22.12
N GLY A 435 -3.36 -20.11 21.29
CA GLY A 435 -2.61 -21.34 21.03
C GLY A 435 -1.22 -21.06 20.46
N LEU A 436 -1.12 -20.16 19.47
CA LEU A 436 0.15 -19.70 18.92
C LEU A 436 1.06 -19.10 20.00
N VAL A 437 0.51 -18.28 20.90
CA VAL A 437 1.28 -17.70 22.02
C VAL A 437 1.81 -18.79 22.96
N LEU A 438 0.98 -19.78 23.32
CA LEU A 438 1.41 -20.87 24.20
C LEU A 438 2.46 -21.77 23.55
N VAL A 439 2.27 -22.14 22.29
CA VAL A 439 3.17 -22.98 21.48
C VAL A 439 4.52 -22.30 21.30
N THR A 440 4.53 -21.03 20.90
CA THR A 440 5.78 -20.26 20.72
C THR A 440 6.50 -20.03 22.05
N ALA A 441 5.78 -19.81 23.15
CA ALA A 441 6.38 -19.68 24.48
C ALA A 441 7.02 -20.99 24.97
N ARG A 442 6.46 -22.15 24.59
CA ARG A 442 7.07 -23.46 24.87
C ARG A 442 8.39 -23.64 24.12
N GLY A 443 8.48 -23.13 22.90
CA GLY A 443 9.71 -23.13 22.09
C GLY A 443 10.75 -22.12 22.58
N ALA A 444 10.33 -20.98 23.12
CA ALA A 444 11.23 -19.92 23.58
C ALA A 444 11.96 -20.21 24.90
N ALA A 445 11.33 -20.97 25.81
CA ALA A 445 11.92 -21.37 27.08
C ALA A 445 11.64 -22.85 27.35
N PRO A 446 12.31 -23.76 26.64
CA PRO A 446 12.00 -25.18 26.72
C PRO A 446 12.34 -25.84 28.05
N SER A 447 13.25 -25.27 28.83
CA SER A 447 13.62 -25.78 30.16
C SER A 447 12.61 -25.41 31.26
N ALA A 448 11.82 -24.34 31.03
CA ALA A 448 10.82 -23.88 31.99
C ALA A 448 9.64 -24.87 32.10
N SER A 449 9.05 -24.98 33.30
CA SER A 449 7.98 -25.95 33.56
C SER A 449 6.85 -25.87 32.52
N PRO A 450 6.40 -26.97 31.90
CA PRO A 450 5.37 -26.93 30.87
C PRO A 450 3.96 -26.77 31.46
N THR A 451 3.78 -27.05 32.76
CA THR A 451 2.49 -27.06 33.47
C THR A 451 1.59 -25.85 33.21
N PRO A 452 2.05 -24.59 33.34
CA PRO A 452 1.18 -23.43 33.08
C PRO A 452 0.72 -23.33 31.63
N LEU A 453 1.56 -23.73 30.66
CA LEU A 453 1.20 -23.71 29.23
C LEU A 453 0.24 -24.85 28.88
N LEU A 454 0.44 -26.03 29.48
CA LEU A 454 -0.47 -27.18 29.32
C LEU A 454 -1.85 -26.90 29.92
N LEU A 455 -1.92 -26.27 31.11
CA LEU A 455 -3.18 -25.83 31.69
C LEU A 455 -3.90 -24.81 30.80
N GLY A 456 -3.15 -23.89 30.19
CA GLY A 456 -3.68 -22.98 29.17
C GLY A 456 -4.24 -23.72 27.96
N GLY A 457 -3.50 -24.70 27.44
CA GLY A 457 -3.94 -25.53 26.32
C GLY A 457 -5.20 -26.34 26.63
N ILE A 458 -5.31 -26.89 27.85
CA ILE A 458 -6.54 -27.54 28.32
C ILE A 458 -7.69 -26.54 28.38
N GLY A 459 -7.44 -25.30 28.82
CA GLY A 459 -8.41 -24.21 28.77
C GLY A 459 -8.89 -23.92 27.35
N LEU A 460 -7.99 -23.86 26.37
CA LEU A 460 -8.36 -23.64 24.96
C LEU A 460 -9.17 -24.80 24.36
N VAL A 461 -8.82 -26.05 24.71
CA VAL A 461 -9.62 -27.22 24.31
C VAL A 461 -10.99 -27.18 24.97
N ALA A 462 -11.08 -26.78 26.24
CA ALA A 462 -12.35 -26.59 26.92
C ALA A 462 -13.20 -25.47 26.30
N VAL A 463 -12.58 -24.40 25.79
CA VAL A 463 -13.29 -23.36 24.99
C VAL A 463 -13.94 -24.00 23.77
N LEU A 464 -13.18 -24.75 22.95
CA LEU A 464 -13.73 -25.40 21.75
C LEU A 464 -14.82 -26.43 22.10
N LEU A 465 -14.64 -27.21 23.17
CA LEU A 465 -15.65 -28.19 23.60
C LEU A 465 -16.93 -27.53 24.09
N LEU A 466 -16.85 -26.42 24.82
CA LEU A 466 -18.04 -25.66 25.23
C LEU A 466 -18.74 -25.03 24.03
N ASP A 467 -17.97 -24.57 23.04
CA ASP A 467 -18.53 -24.04 21.80
C ASP A 467 -19.34 -25.11 21.04
N ILE A 468 -18.80 -26.32 20.94
CA ILE A 468 -19.45 -27.44 20.26
C ILE A 468 -20.67 -27.99 21.04
N LEU A 469 -20.57 -28.08 22.37
CA LEU A 469 -21.51 -28.86 23.18
C LEU A 469 -22.59 -28.02 23.87
N VAL A 470 -22.32 -26.74 24.14
CA VAL A 470 -23.14 -25.92 25.04
C VAL A 470 -23.57 -24.61 24.40
N ILE A 471 -22.71 -24.00 23.57
CA ILE A 471 -23.00 -22.72 22.92
C ILE A 471 -23.67 -23.02 21.58
N GLY A 472 -24.88 -22.52 21.40
CA GLY A 472 -25.59 -22.59 20.14
C GLY A 472 -25.82 -21.20 19.57
N PRO A 473 -26.28 -21.10 18.32
CA PRO A 473 -26.59 -19.83 17.64
C PRO A 473 -27.66 -18.99 18.36
N THR A 474 -28.45 -19.59 19.27
CA THR A 474 -29.48 -18.90 20.07
C THR A 474 -29.00 -18.46 21.46
N THR A 475 -27.78 -18.81 21.86
CA THR A 475 -27.23 -18.42 23.17
C THR A 475 -26.94 -16.92 23.17
N SER A 476 -27.42 -16.17 24.17
CA SER A 476 -27.17 -14.72 24.24
C SER A 476 -25.67 -14.42 24.39
N SER A 477 -25.19 -13.29 23.87
CA SER A 477 -23.75 -12.98 23.89
C SER A 477 -23.21 -12.91 25.33
N LEU A 478 -24.01 -12.45 26.30
CA LEU A 478 -23.67 -12.48 27.73
C LEU A 478 -23.59 -13.91 28.28
N ALA A 479 -24.51 -14.79 27.91
CA ALA A 479 -24.46 -16.20 28.35
C ALA A 479 -23.24 -16.91 27.74
N THR A 480 -22.94 -16.68 26.46
CA THR A 480 -21.74 -17.17 25.79
C THR A 480 -20.47 -16.69 26.51
N TRP A 481 -20.39 -15.39 26.83
CA TRP A 481 -19.26 -14.84 27.58
C TRP A 481 -19.11 -15.44 28.98
N LEU A 482 -20.21 -15.64 29.71
CA LEU A 482 -20.17 -16.24 31.05
C LEU A 482 -19.74 -17.71 31.01
N LEU A 483 -20.23 -18.48 30.04
CA LEU A 483 -19.86 -19.88 29.84
C LEU A 483 -18.38 -20.04 29.46
N LEU A 484 -17.88 -19.14 28.59
CA LEU A 484 -16.48 -19.14 28.18
C LEU A 484 -15.54 -18.45 29.19
N ALA A 485 -16.05 -17.69 30.16
CA ALA A 485 -15.23 -16.88 31.06
C ALA A 485 -14.17 -17.71 31.79
N ALA A 486 -14.55 -18.84 32.40
CA ALA A 486 -13.61 -19.67 33.16
C ALA A 486 -12.47 -20.25 32.31
N PRO A 487 -12.72 -20.95 31.18
CA PRO A 487 -11.65 -21.47 30.34
C PRO A 487 -10.86 -20.39 29.61
N VAL A 488 -11.49 -19.27 29.22
CA VAL A 488 -10.79 -18.11 28.64
C VAL A 488 -9.87 -17.45 29.67
N LEU A 489 -10.31 -17.26 30.92
CA LEU A 489 -9.47 -16.72 32.00
C LEU A 489 -8.28 -17.62 32.31
N LEU A 490 -8.47 -18.95 32.27
CA LEU A 490 -7.36 -19.91 32.40
C LEU A 490 -6.37 -19.78 31.24
N GLY A 491 -6.87 -19.66 30.00
CA GLY A 491 -6.07 -19.37 28.83
C GLY A 491 -5.32 -18.04 28.95
N LEU A 492 -5.96 -16.97 29.40
CA LEU A 492 -5.36 -15.64 29.58
C LEU A 492 -4.28 -15.65 30.67
N TRP A 493 -4.51 -16.38 31.78
CA TRP A 493 -3.51 -16.60 32.81
C TRP A 493 -2.28 -17.34 32.28
N ALA A 494 -2.50 -18.36 31.44
CA ALA A 494 -1.41 -19.06 30.78
C ALA A 494 -0.69 -18.18 29.75
N CYS A 495 -1.42 -17.39 28.97
CA CYS A 495 -0.88 -16.40 28.02
C CYS A 495 -0.06 -15.32 28.73
N ARG A 496 -0.43 -14.88 29.93
CA ARG A 496 0.40 -13.97 30.74
C ARG A 496 1.76 -14.60 31.07
N THR A 497 1.75 -15.88 31.45
CA THR A 497 2.98 -16.63 31.75
C THR A 497 3.80 -16.87 30.48
N ALA A 498 3.14 -17.17 29.37
CA ALA A 498 3.73 -17.34 28.06
C ALA A 498 4.41 -16.03 27.59
N ALA A 499 3.71 -14.90 27.70
CA ALA A 499 4.24 -13.58 27.38
C ALA A 499 5.48 -13.23 28.22
N ALA A 500 5.50 -13.59 29.51
CA ALA A 500 6.69 -13.42 30.34
C ALA A 500 7.89 -14.24 29.84
N ARG A 501 7.66 -15.48 29.37
CA ARG A 501 8.72 -16.32 28.75
C ARG A 501 9.18 -15.75 27.41
N LEU A 502 8.25 -15.34 26.56
CA LEU A 502 8.55 -14.72 25.26
C LEU A 502 9.35 -13.43 25.43
N GLY A 503 9.06 -12.63 26.47
CA GLY A 503 9.79 -11.40 26.78
C GLY A 503 11.23 -11.60 27.26
N GLN A 504 11.60 -12.82 27.67
CA GLN A 504 13.00 -13.15 27.98
C GLN A 504 13.81 -13.40 26.71
N ASN A 505 13.16 -13.82 25.62
CA ASN A 505 13.79 -14.00 24.33
C ASN A 505 13.96 -12.64 23.65
N GLU A 506 15.20 -12.21 23.49
CA GLU A 506 15.51 -10.90 22.95
C GLU A 506 15.04 -10.72 21.51
N LEU A 507 15.10 -11.77 20.69
CA LEU A 507 14.60 -11.75 19.32
C LEU A 507 13.11 -11.41 19.28
N ILE A 508 12.33 -12.12 20.10
CA ILE A 508 10.87 -11.93 20.16
C ILE A 508 10.56 -10.56 20.74
N ARG A 509 11.24 -10.16 21.83
CA ARG A 509 11.03 -8.86 22.47
C ARG A 509 11.28 -7.66 21.54
N VAL A 510 12.27 -7.75 20.65
CA VAL A 510 12.68 -6.64 19.78
C VAL A 510 11.90 -6.63 18.46
N VAL A 511 11.66 -7.79 17.85
CA VAL A 511 11.09 -7.91 16.50
C VAL A 511 9.56 -7.96 16.51
N PHE A 512 8.99 -8.62 17.50
CA PHE A 512 7.56 -8.92 17.50
C PHE A 512 6.69 -7.66 17.65
N PRO A 513 6.99 -6.67 18.51
CA PRO A 513 6.10 -5.52 18.66
C PRO A 513 5.93 -4.67 17.39
N PRO A 514 7.01 -4.29 16.65
CA PRO A 514 6.86 -3.62 15.35
C PRO A 514 6.14 -4.48 14.31
N LEU A 515 6.40 -5.80 14.29
CA LEU A 515 5.72 -6.73 13.39
C LEU A 515 4.21 -6.77 13.67
N VAL A 516 3.80 -6.89 14.93
CA VAL A 516 2.38 -6.87 15.33
C VAL A 516 1.73 -5.55 14.92
N LEU A 517 2.44 -4.42 15.06
CA LEU A 517 1.92 -3.13 14.61
C LEU A 517 1.72 -3.10 13.09
N ILE A 518 2.70 -3.54 12.31
CA ILE A 518 2.60 -3.62 10.85
C ILE A 518 1.46 -4.55 10.44
N VAL A 519 1.34 -5.74 11.05
CA VAL A 519 0.28 -6.71 10.77
C VAL A 519 -1.09 -6.18 11.18
N ALA A 520 -1.21 -5.46 12.29
CA ALA A 520 -2.48 -4.86 12.72
C ALA A 520 -2.95 -3.79 11.72
N VAL A 521 -2.04 -2.91 11.31
CA VAL A 521 -2.30 -1.86 10.31
C VAL A 521 -2.63 -2.49 8.96
N LEU A 522 -1.75 -3.35 8.45
CA LEU A 522 -1.92 -4.00 7.16
C LEU A 522 -3.18 -4.87 7.16
N GLY A 523 -3.39 -5.69 8.19
CA GLY A 523 -4.57 -6.55 8.32
C GLY A 523 -5.88 -5.76 8.36
N SER A 524 -5.91 -4.60 9.01
CA SER A 524 -7.10 -3.72 9.00
C SER A 524 -7.42 -3.14 7.61
N ILE A 525 -6.40 -2.98 6.75
CA ILE A 525 -6.55 -2.50 5.37
C ILE A 525 -6.89 -3.68 4.43
N LEU A 526 -6.14 -4.77 4.50
CA LEU A 526 -6.31 -5.94 3.62
C LEU A 526 -7.60 -6.71 3.92
N GLY A 527 -8.09 -6.66 5.17
CA GLY A 527 -9.34 -7.29 5.57
C GLY A 527 -10.57 -6.39 5.40
N GLY A 528 -10.44 -5.24 4.71
CA GLY A 528 -11.55 -4.32 4.46
C GLY A 528 -12.16 -3.66 5.69
N ILE A 529 -11.55 -3.81 6.88
CA ILE A 529 -12.10 -3.32 8.15
C ILE A 529 -12.07 -1.80 8.19
N THR A 530 -10.97 -1.19 7.74
CA THR A 530 -10.80 0.27 7.74
C THR A 530 -10.04 0.77 6.52
N ASN A 531 -10.35 1.99 6.09
CA ASN A 531 -9.57 2.71 5.08
C ASN A 531 -8.12 2.95 5.53
N PRO A 532 -7.19 3.28 4.61
CA PRO A 532 -5.79 3.53 4.93
C PRO A 532 -5.56 4.59 6.01
N THR A 533 -6.42 5.61 6.11
CA THR A 533 -6.23 6.74 7.04
C THR A 533 -6.48 6.35 8.51
N PRO A 534 -7.61 5.74 8.90
CA PRO A 534 -7.77 5.17 10.24
C PRO A 534 -6.71 4.12 10.58
N ALA A 535 -6.35 3.25 9.63
CA ALA A 535 -5.31 2.26 9.83
C ALA A 535 -3.94 2.89 10.11
N ALA A 536 -3.56 3.93 9.36
CA ALA A 536 -2.33 4.68 9.59
C ALA A 536 -2.34 5.39 10.94
N ALA A 537 -3.48 5.94 11.37
CA ALA A 537 -3.63 6.56 12.69
C ALA A 537 -3.45 5.54 13.84
N LEU A 538 -4.01 4.33 13.70
CA LEU A 538 -3.76 3.22 14.63
C LEU A 538 -2.27 2.87 14.67
N GLY A 539 -1.61 2.83 13.51
CA GLY A 539 -0.17 2.62 13.37
C GLY A 539 0.66 3.67 14.12
N ALA A 540 0.37 4.96 13.88
CA ALA A 540 1.04 6.08 14.54
C ALA A 540 0.84 6.05 16.07
N ALA A 541 -0.39 5.80 16.53
CA ALA A 541 -0.70 5.67 17.95
C ALA A 541 0.08 4.49 18.58
N GLY A 542 0.08 3.33 17.92
CA GLY A 542 0.83 2.16 18.37
C GLY A 542 2.34 2.38 18.39
N ALA A 543 2.91 3.10 17.42
CA ALA A 543 4.33 3.46 17.42
C ALA A 543 4.69 4.42 18.56
N LEU A 544 3.84 5.41 18.85
CA LEU A 544 4.03 6.31 20.00
C LEU A 544 3.99 5.55 21.32
N MET A 545 3.03 4.63 21.48
CA MET A 545 2.92 3.78 22.65
C MET A 545 4.13 2.85 22.79
N LEU A 546 4.57 2.20 21.70
CA LEU A 546 5.73 1.31 21.70
C LEU A 546 7.04 2.07 22.05
N ALA A 547 7.23 3.25 21.46
CA ALA A 547 8.36 4.11 21.76
C ALA A 547 8.36 4.57 23.23
N ALA A 548 7.20 4.94 23.77
CA ALA A 548 7.07 5.32 25.17
C ALA A 548 7.30 4.14 26.12
N TYR A 549 6.82 2.95 25.79
CA TYR A 549 7.04 1.72 26.56
C TYR A 549 8.51 1.41 26.70
N ARG A 550 9.24 1.44 25.58
CA ARG A 550 10.68 1.24 25.58
C ARG A 550 11.39 2.32 26.38
N ARG A 551 11.02 3.58 26.19
CA ARG A 551 11.66 4.69 26.91
C ARG A 551 11.50 4.56 28.43
N LEU A 552 10.33 4.15 28.90
CA LEU A 552 10.10 3.89 30.32
C LEU A 552 10.96 2.72 30.83
N HIS A 553 11.11 1.66 30.03
CA HIS A 553 11.97 0.54 30.36
C HIS A 553 13.45 0.97 30.46
N ASP A 554 13.95 1.80 29.53
CA ASP A 554 15.30 2.34 29.56
C ASP A 554 15.55 3.21 30.82
N GLU A 555 14.51 3.87 31.33
CA GLU A 555 14.53 4.65 32.58
C GLU A 555 14.29 3.82 33.84
N GLY A 556 14.14 2.49 33.74
CA GLY A 556 13.85 1.60 34.87
C GLY A 556 12.45 1.79 35.48
N ARG A 557 11.53 2.43 34.75
CA ARG A 557 10.15 2.70 35.17
C ARG A 557 9.19 1.66 34.63
N SER A 558 8.03 1.50 35.28
CA SER A 558 7.03 0.54 34.83
C SER A 558 6.30 1.02 33.56
N GLY A 559 6.33 0.22 32.50
CA GLY A 559 5.55 0.42 31.27
C GLY A 559 4.09 -0.07 31.37
N GLN A 560 3.60 -0.37 32.58
CA GLN A 560 2.31 -1.03 32.79
C GLN A 560 1.14 -0.23 32.23
N ILE A 561 1.13 1.10 32.39
CA ILE A 561 0.07 1.97 31.87
C ILE A 561 -0.10 1.78 30.36
N ILE A 562 1.01 1.64 29.64
CA ILE A 562 1.01 1.47 28.19
C ILE A 562 0.51 0.07 27.80
N ILE A 563 0.95 -0.97 28.51
CA ILE A 563 0.45 -2.34 28.29
C ILE A 563 -1.07 -2.40 28.52
N TRP A 564 -1.57 -1.84 29.63
CA TRP A 564 -3.00 -1.79 29.92
C TRP A 564 -3.76 -0.98 28.87
N ALA A 565 -3.17 0.09 28.35
CA ALA A 565 -3.80 0.90 27.31
C ALA A 565 -3.89 0.13 25.98
N SER A 566 -2.83 -0.61 25.60
CA SER A 566 -2.87 -1.51 24.44
C SER A 566 -3.90 -2.62 24.62
N LEU A 567 -4.01 -3.19 25.82
CA LEU A 567 -5.04 -4.19 26.15
C LEU A 567 -6.45 -3.58 26.12
N ALA A 568 -6.62 -2.32 26.52
CA ALA A 568 -7.90 -1.62 26.47
C ALA A 568 -8.34 -1.36 25.01
N ILE A 569 -7.41 -1.08 24.10
CA ILE A 569 -7.72 -1.03 22.65
C ILE A 569 -8.23 -2.40 22.17
N GLY A 570 -7.51 -3.48 22.49
CA GLY A 570 -7.94 -4.84 22.14
C GLY A 570 -9.30 -5.20 22.74
N LEU A 571 -9.55 -4.85 24.00
CA LEU A 571 -10.82 -5.06 24.68
C LEU A 571 -11.96 -4.28 24.02
N SER A 572 -11.72 -3.01 23.65
CA SER A 572 -12.69 -2.18 22.93
C SER A 572 -13.09 -2.81 21.59
N ILE A 573 -12.11 -3.27 20.81
CA ILE A 573 -12.34 -3.96 19.52
C ILE A 573 -13.11 -5.26 19.74
N LEU A 574 -12.74 -6.06 20.74
CA LEU A 574 -13.43 -7.31 21.07
C LEU A 574 -14.88 -7.08 21.49
N ILE A 575 -15.16 -6.06 22.30
CA ILE A 575 -16.54 -5.73 22.69
C ILE A 575 -17.33 -5.27 21.46
N GLY A 576 -16.76 -4.38 20.65
CA GLY A 576 -17.42 -3.88 19.43
C GLY A 576 -17.69 -4.96 18.39
N ALA A 577 -16.86 -6.00 18.32
CA ALA A 577 -17.05 -7.12 17.39
C ALA A 577 -18.09 -8.15 17.87
N ASN A 578 -18.31 -8.28 19.19
CA ASN A 578 -19.16 -9.34 19.76
C ASN A 578 -20.51 -8.83 20.31
N PHE A 579 -20.63 -7.54 20.59
CA PHE A 579 -21.83 -6.94 21.16
C PHE A 579 -22.35 -5.78 20.29
N ASP A 580 -23.67 -5.65 20.20
CA ASP A 580 -24.27 -4.48 19.57
C ASP A 580 -24.18 -3.28 20.53
N THR A 581 -23.31 -2.33 20.20
CA THR A 581 -23.06 -1.12 21.00
C THR A 581 -24.01 0.03 20.66
N ARG A 582 -24.96 -0.18 19.75
CA ARG A 582 -25.95 0.85 19.38
C ARG A 582 -26.95 1.03 20.51
N VAL A 583 -26.86 2.17 21.18
CA VAL A 583 -27.73 2.54 22.32
C VAL A 583 -28.94 3.41 21.94
N ASN A 584 -29.10 3.77 20.66
CA ASN A 584 -30.16 4.68 20.19
C ASN A 584 -31.34 3.96 19.50
N THR A 585 -31.60 2.70 19.87
CA THR A 585 -32.73 1.90 19.36
C THR A 585 -33.91 1.91 20.35
N SER A 586 -35.13 1.74 19.86
CA SER A 586 -36.37 1.84 20.66
C SER A 586 -36.50 0.78 21.76
N GLU A 587 -35.78 -0.32 21.65
CA GLU A 587 -35.56 -1.30 22.72
C GLU A 587 -34.05 -1.58 22.79
N THR A 588 -33.40 -1.22 23.89
CA THR A 588 -32.00 -1.55 24.17
C THR A 588 -31.94 -2.47 25.38
N SER A 589 -31.32 -3.64 25.21
CA SER A 589 -31.12 -4.59 26.30
C SER A 589 -30.11 -4.04 27.33
N PHE A 590 -30.19 -4.49 28.58
CA PHE A 590 -29.20 -4.18 29.61
C PHE A 590 -27.77 -4.59 29.19
N GLU A 591 -27.67 -5.68 28.44
CA GLU A 591 -26.43 -6.22 27.89
C GLU A 591 -25.73 -5.23 26.94
N ASN A 592 -26.48 -4.62 26.01
CA ASN A 592 -25.94 -3.64 25.07
C ASN A 592 -25.45 -2.38 25.79
N TRP A 593 -26.16 -1.95 26.85
CA TRP A 593 -25.71 -0.86 27.70
C TRP A 593 -24.41 -1.17 28.45
N PHE A 594 -24.32 -2.36 29.05
CA PHE A 594 -23.10 -2.80 29.73
C PHE A 594 -21.91 -2.86 28.76
N ALA A 595 -22.12 -3.46 27.58
CA ALA A 595 -21.12 -3.52 26.52
C ALA A 595 -20.68 -2.12 26.07
N PHE A 596 -21.62 -1.20 25.86
CA PHE A 596 -21.31 0.19 25.52
C PHE A 596 -20.45 0.87 26.59
N PHE A 597 -20.83 0.80 27.87
CA PHE A 597 -20.06 1.42 28.95
C PHE A 597 -18.67 0.78 29.12
N ALA A 598 -18.56 -0.54 28.98
CA ALA A 598 -17.28 -1.24 29.04
C ALA A 598 -16.36 -0.85 27.87
N ALA A 599 -16.88 -0.81 26.65
CA ALA A 599 -16.15 -0.35 25.46
C ALA A 599 -15.74 1.12 25.58
N TYR A 600 -16.66 1.99 26.02
CA TYR A 600 -16.39 3.41 26.22
C TYR A 600 -15.34 3.65 27.31
N GLY A 601 -15.40 2.92 28.43
CA GLY A 601 -14.39 2.95 29.48
C GLY A 601 -13.01 2.50 28.97
N ALA A 602 -12.97 1.41 28.20
CA ALA A 602 -11.74 0.93 27.56
C ALA A 602 -11.18 1.95 26.56
N TYR A 603 -12.03 2.59 25.77
CA TYR A 603 -11.67 3.68 24.85
C TYR A 603 -11.07 4.88 25.58
N LEU A 604 -11.70 5.35 26.66
CA LEU A 604 -11.17 6.47 27.45
C LEU A 604 -9.81 6.12 28.08
N PHE A 605 -9.64 4.89 28.56
CA PHE A 605 -8.37 4.44 29.11
C PHE A 605 -7.28 4.34 28.04
N ALA A 606 -7.61 3.86 26.84
CA ALA A 606 -6.70 3.85 25.69
C ALA A 606 -6.28 5.27 25.29
N ALA A 607 -7.22 6.21 25.22
CA ALA A 607 -6.96 7.62 24.93
C ALA A 607 -6.03 8.25 26.00
N PHE A 608 -6.27 7.96 27.29
CA PHE A 608 -5.38 8.38 28.37
C PHE A 608 -3.97 7.78 28.20
N GLY A 609 -3.86 6.50 27.87
CA GLY A 609 -2.58 5.84 27.63
C GLY A 609 -1.79 6.42 26.46
N LEU A 610 -2.48 6.84 25.39
CA LEU A 610 -1.87 7.55 24.26
C LEU A 610 -1.36 8.93 24.68
N LEU A 611 -2.18 9.73 25.39
CA LEU A 611 -1.76 11.03 25.91
C LEU A 611 -0.58 10.91 26.88
N TYR A 612 -0.59 9.89 27.74
CA TYR A 612 0.52 9.56 28.63
C TYR A 612 1.78 9.21 27.85
N SER A 613 1.66 8.43 26.77
CA SER A 613 2.78 8.09 25.88
C SER A 613 3.37 9.34 25.21
N CYS A 614 2.52 10.25 24.73
CA CYS A 614 2.95 11.54 24.20
C CYS A 614 3.69 12.37 25.26
N TRP A 615 3.18 12.42 26.50
CA TRP A 615 3.84 13.13 27.60
C TRP A 615 5.21 12.53 27.95
N VAL A 616 5.33 11.20 28.00
CA VAL A 616 6.61 10.51 28.23
C VAL A 616 7.63 10.86 27.14
N LEU A 617 7.22 10.77 25.88
CA LEU A 617 8.09 11.06 24.74
C LEU A 617 8.46 12.54 24.62
N PHE A 618 7.54 13.43 25.00
CA PHE A 618 7.80 14.87 25.09
C PHE A 618 8.84 15.18 26.16
N ARG A 619 8.67 14.62 27.37
CA ARG A 619 9.63 14.76 28.47
C ARG A 619 11.01 14.19 28.10
N ALA A 620 11.04 13.11 27.33
CA ALA A 620 12.26 12.49 26.82
C ALA A 620 12.90 13.23 25.62
N ALA A 621 12.31 14.35 25.17
CA ALA A 621 12.72 15.11 23.99
C ALA A 621 12.76 14.29 22.68
N ILE A 622 11.99 13.20 22.60
CA ILE A 622 11.85 12.35 21.40
C ILE A 622 10.71 12.86 20.52
N LEU A 623 9.60 13.33 21.12
CA LEU A 623 8.42 13.77 20.37
C LEU A 623 8.69 15.02 19.52
N THR A 624 9.48 15.98 20.01
CA THR A 624 9.75 17.23 19.30
C THR A 624 10.47 17.02 17.96
N PRO A 625 11.57 16.23 17.87
CA PRO A 625 12.14 15.82 16.59
C PRO A 625 11.16 15.06 15.70
N VAL A 626 10.38 14.14 16.27
CA VAL A 626 9.40 13.33 15.52
C VAL A 626 8.38 14.23 14.82
N VAL A 627 7.75 15.15 15.55
CA VAL A 627 6.78 16.10 14.99
C VAL A 627 7.41 17.01 13.95
N ARG A 628 8.62 17.52 14.20
CA ARG A 628 9.32 18.41 13.27
C ARG A 628 9.66 17.73 11.94
N GLU A 629 10.22 16.52 11.99
CA GLU A 629 10.55 15.78 10.77
C GLU A 629 9.29 15.35 10.03
N THR A 630 8.24 14.93 10.75
CA THR A 630 6.93 14.62 10.16
C THR A 630 6.33 15.83 9.45
N ALA A 631 6.35 17.00 10.10
CA ALA A 631 5.87 18.24 9.51
C ALA A 631 6.71 18.67 8.30
N LYS A 632 8.03 18.48 8.33
CA LYS A 632 8.92 18.80 7.21
C LYS A 632 8.63 17.93 5.98
N VAL A 633 8.55 16.60 6.16
CA VAL A 633 8.24 15.67 5.06
C VAL A 633 6.84 15.94 4.51
N THR A 634 5.85 16.12 5.39
CA THR A 634 4.48 16.40 4.94
C THR A 634 4.40 17.75 4.21
N SER A 635 5.01 18.81 4.74
CA SER A 635 5.04 20.12 4.07
C SER A 635 5.71 20.07 2.70
N MET A 636 6.77 19.27 2.56
CA MET A 636 7.41 19.02 1.26
C MET A 636 6.43 18.35 0.28
N VAL A 637 5.74 17.27 0.68
CA VAL A 637 4.74 16.58 -0.15
C VAL A 637 3.61 17.53 -0.57
N PHE A 638 3.05 18.29 0.37
CA PHE A 638 1.96 19.25 0.07
C PHE A 638 2.42 20.38 -0.85
N THR A 639 3.62 20.90 -0.65
CA THR A 639 4.17 21.96 -1.51
C THR A 639 4.43 21.43 -2.92
N ILE A 640 4.97 20.21 -3.05
CA ILE A 640 5.14 19.53 -4.34
C ILE A 640 3.78 19.35 -5.02
N LEU A 641 2.76 18.93 -4.28
CA LEU A 641 1.42 18.72 -4.83
C LEU A 641 0.85 20.04 -5.35
N ILE A 642 0.92 21.13 -4.58
CA ILE A 642 0.47 22.47 -5.02
C ILE A 642 1.27 22.93 -6.25
N GLY A 643 2.60 22.82 -6.21
CA GLY A 643 3.47 23.19 -7.33
C GLY A 643 3.16 22.39 -8.58
N SER A 644 2.98 21.07 -8.45
CA SER A 644 2.66 20.17 -9.56
C SER A 644 1.34 20.53 -10.24
N GLN A 645 0.32 21.01 -9.50
CA GLN A 645 -0.92 21.46 -10.11
C GLN A 645 -0.71 22.72 -10.97
N LEU A 646 0.16 23.64 -10.53
CA LEU A 646 0.54 24.81 -11.34
C LEU A 646 1.26 24.39 -12.63
N LEU A 647 2.26 23.51 -12.52
CA LEU A 647 3.00 23.01 -13.69
C LEU A 647 2.11 22.21 -14.65
N ASN A 648 1.32 21.28 -14.11
CA ASN A 648 0.39 20.47 -14.90
C ASN A 648 -0.60 21.37 -15.65
N LEU A 649 -1.05 22.45 -15.03
CA LEU A 649 -1.87 23.43 -15.72
C LEU A 649 -1.13 24.12 -16.87
N VAL A 650 0.12 24.56 -16.69
CA VAL A 650 0.84 25.18 -17.81
C VAL A 650 0.86 24.19 -18.98
N VAL A 651 1.23 22.93 -18.73
CA VAL A 651 1.24 21.86 -19.73
C VAL A 651 -0.11 21.65 -20.42
N ILE A 652 -1.21 21.61 -19.67
CA ILE A 652 -2.57 21.51 -20.22
C ILE A 652 -2.93 22.73 -21.06
N SER A 653 -2.58 23.93 -20.58
CA SER A 653 -3.04 25.20 -21.14
C SER A 653 -2.54 25.48 -22.55
N PHE A 654 -1.37 24.96 -22.90
CA PHE A 654 -0.80 25.06 -24.25
C PHE A 654 -0.95 23.77 -25.06
N GLY A 655 -1.76 22.80 -24.61
CA GLY A 655 -2.05 21.57 -25.34
C GLY A 655 -0.98 20.47 -25.24
N GLY A 656 0.00 20.61 -24.34
CA GLY A 656 1.10 19.65 -24.18
C GLY A 656 0.65 18.25 -23.75
N GLU A 657 -0.36 18.16 -22.89
CA GLU A 657 -0.93 16.86 -22.48
C GLU A 657 -1.54 16.12 -23.69
N HIS A 658 -2.39 16.82 -24.46
CA HIS A 658 -3.03 16.22 -25.63
C HIS A 658 -2.00 15.82 -26.69
N TYR A 659 -0.95 16.62 -26.89
CA TYR A 659 0.15 16.29 -27.79
C TYR A 659 0.86 14.99 -27.39
N ILE A 660 1.23 14.85 -26.11
CA ILE A 660 1.88 13.64 -25.60
C ILE A 660 0.93 12.43 -25.71
N GLN A 661 -0.34 12.60 -25.37
CA GLN A 661 -1.33 11.52 -25.47
C GLN A 661 -1.56 11.08 -26.91
N GLN A 662 -1.69 12.01 -27.86
CA GLN A 662 -1.81 11.68 -29.29
C GLN A 662 -0.55 10.99 -29.83
N PHE A 663 0.64 11.40 -29.38
CA PHE A 663 1.89 10.73 -29.73
C PHE A 663 1.89 9.28 -29.21
N LEU A 664 1.53 9.06 -27.95
CA LEU A 664 1.48 7.71 -27.37
C LEU A 664 0.37 6.85 -28.02
N LYS A 665 -0.81 7.42 -28.31
CA LYS A 665 -1.91 6.73 -29.01
C LYS A 665 -1.64 6.47 -30.49
N SER A 666 -0.59 7.07 -31.07
CA SER A 666 -0.22 6.82 -32.47
C SER A 666 0.40 5.44 -32.70
N PHE A 667 0.89 4.80 -31.63
CA PHE A 667 1.41 3.44 -31.70
C PHE A 667 0.26 2.43 -31.63
N ASP A 668 0.21 1.49 -32.58
CA ASP A 668 -0.85 0.47 -32.63
C ASP A 668 -0.77 -0.58 -31.50
N SER A 669 0.39 -0.71 -30.84
CA SER A 669 0.64 -1.72 -29.81
C SER A 669 0.65 -1.11 -28.41
N GLU A 670 -0.34 -1.47 -27.58
CA GLU A 670 -0.41 -1.07 -26.16
C GLU A 670 0.86 -1.44 -25.39
N PHE A 671 1.48 -2.59 -25.72
CA PHE A 671 2.76 -3.01 -25.12
C PHE A 671 3.90 -2.07 -25.44
N THR A 672 3.96 -1.55 -26.67
CA THR A 672 4.99 -0.60 -27.08
C THR A 672 4.82 0.73 -26.34
N VAL A 673 3.58 1.21 -26.23
CA VAL A 673 3.25 2.41 -25.46
C VAL A 673 3.67 2.25 -24.00
N PHE A 674 3.28 1.12 -23.38
CA PHE A 674 3.63 0.85 -21.99
C PHE A 674 5.15 0.79 -21.78
N LEU A 675 5.91 0.15 -22.68
CA LEU A 675 7.37 0.10 -22.61
C LEU A 675 8.00 1.49 -22.76
N ILE A 676 7.50 2.32 -23.68
CA ILE A 676 7.95 3.71 -23.86
C ILE A 676 7.73 4.49 -22.56
N VAL A 677 6.53 4.40 -21.98
CA VAL A 677 6.24 5.11 -20.74
C VAL A 677 7.13 4.60 -19.60
N MET A 678 7.33 3.29 -19.47
CA MET A 678 8.23 2.72 -18.48
C MET A 678 9.66 3.24 -18.65
N LEU A 679 10.17 3.34 -19.88
CA LEU A 679 11.49 3.90 -20.15
C LEU A 679 11.55 5.40 -19.79
N VAL A 680 10.52 6.17 -20.12
CA VAL A 680 10.43 7.60 -19.77
C VAL A 680 10.41 7.80 -18.26
N LEU A 681 9.57 7.05 -17.55
CA LEU A 681 9.51 7.09 -16.08
C LEU A 681 10.84 6.70 -15.44
N PHE A 682 11.53 5.71 -16.02
CA PHE A 682 12.84 5.28 -15.58
C PHE A 682 13.91 6.37 -15.76
N ILE A 683 13.97 7.01 -16.93
CA ILE A 683 14.94 8.09 -17.18
C ILE A 683 14.63 9.31 -16.31
N LEU A 684 13.35 9.64 -16.16
CA LEU A 684 12.94 10.83 -15.43
C LEU A 684 13.21 10.71 -13.92
N GLY A 685 13.12 9.50 -13.36
CA GLY A 685 13.46 9.25 -11.96
C GLY A 685 14.95 9.39 -11.64
N PHE A 686 15.79 9.68 -12.63
CA PHE A 686 17.18 10.12 -12.38
C PHE A 686 17.21 11.56 -11.88
N VAL A 687 16.24 12.39 -12.29
CA VAL A 687 16.24 13.83 -12.00
C VAL A 687 15.15 14.20 -11.00
N LEU A 688 14.02 13.48 -11.02
CA LEU A 688 12.86 13.74 -10.20
C LEU A 688 12.66 12.66 -9.13
N ASP A 689 12.19 13.07 -7.96
CA ASP A 689 11.68 12.19 -6.91
C ASP A 689 10.40 11.48 -7.38
N PHE A 690 10.10 10.32 -6.80
CA PHE A 690 8.90 9.54 -7.14
C PHE A 690 7.62 10.36 -6.89
N LEU A 691 7.60 11.24 -5.87
CA LEU A 691 6.47 12.12 -5.60
C LEU A 691 6.20 13.06 -6.78
N GLU A 692 7.25 13.64 -7.35
CA GLU A 692 7.12 14.53 -8.51
C GLU A 692 6.64 13.76 -9.73
N ILE A 693 7.17 12.55 -9.97
CA ILE A 693 6.74 11.73 -11.10
C ILE A 693 5.27 11.32 -10.97
N ILE A 694 4.86 10.91 -9.77
CA ILE A 694 3.48 10.52 -9.48
C ILE A 694 2.51 11.67 -9.70
N TYR A 695 2.86 12.90 -9.30
CA TYR A 695 1.95 14.05 -9.44
C TYR A 695 2.05 14.82 -10.76
N ILE A 696 3.16 14.70 -11.49
CA ILE A 696 3.37 15.41 -12.76
C ILE A 696 3.15 14.47 -13.94
N VAL A 697 3.85 13.34 -13.97
CA VAL A 697 3.93 12.52 -15.18
C VAL A 697 2.79 11.53 -15.25
N ILE A 698 2.45 10.85 -14.16
CA ILE A 698 1.37 9.86 -14.15
C ILE A 698 0.02 10.45 -14.60
N PRO A 699 -0.38 11.69 -14.24
CA PRO A 699 -1.60 12.28 -14.82
C PRO A 699 -1.53 12.50 -16.33
N ILE A 700 -0.35 12.76 -16.89
CA ILE A 700 -0.16 13.00 -18.33
C ILE A 700 -0.23 11.67 -19.11
N VAL A 701 0.49 10.65 -18.64
CA VAL A 701 0.59 9.34 -19.33
C VAL A 701 -0.48 8.34 -18.90
N GLY A 702 -1.06 8.52 -17.71
CA GLY A 702 -1.96 7.59 -17.06
C GLY A 702 -3.25 7.34 -17.83
N PRO A 703 -3.93 8.36 -18.42
CA PRO A 703 -5.09 8.12 -19.27
C PRO A 703 -4.80 7.17 -20.44
N VAL A 704 -3.57 7.16 -20.94
CA VAL A 704 -3.15 6.24 -22.02
C VAL A 704 -2.87 4.83 -21.49
N ILE A 705 -2.22 4.71 -20.34
CA ILE A 705 -1.85 3.39 -19.79
C ILE A 705 -3.05 2.69 -19.14
N TYR A 706 -3.80 3.41 -18.30
CA TYR A 706 -4.95 2.85 -17.57
C TYR A 706 -6.22 2.80 -18.42
N GLY A 707 -6.26 3.51 -19.55
CA GLY A 707 -7.33 3.38 -20.55
C GLY A 707 -7.21 2.15 -21.45
N GLY A 708 -6.05 1.48 -21.43
CA GLY A 708 -5.80 0.26 -22.21
C GLY A 708 -6.50 -0.98 -21.65
N THR A 709 -6.03 -2.15 -22.10
CA THR A 709 -6.54 -3.47 -21.71
C THR A 709 -5.78 -4.12 -20.55
N PHE A 710 -4.68 -3.52 -20.11
CA PHE A 710 -3.87 -4.08 -19.02
C PHE A 710 -4.56 -4.00 -17.65
N ASP A 711 -4.35 -5.03 -16.83
CA ASP A 711 -4.80 -5.02 -15.44
C ASP A 711 -4.17 -3.82 -14.71
N PRO A 712 -4.98 -2.90 -14.17
CA PRO A 712 -4.47 -1.68 -13.56
C PRO A 712 -3.63 -1.95 -12.30
N LYS A 713 -3.86 -3.08 -11.60
CA LYS A 713 -3.03 -3.52 -10.46
C LYS A 713 -1.63 -3.83 -10.95
N TRP A 714 -1.51 -4.61 -12.02
CA TRP A 714 -0.22 -4.98 -12.61
C TRP A 714 0.54 -3.77 -13.12
N VAL A 715 -0.13 -2.90 -13.89
CA VAL A 715 0.44 -1.63 -14.38
C VAL A 715 1.01 -0.80 -13.24
N THR A 716 0.23 -0.60 -12.18
CA THR A 716 0.61 0.25 -11.05
C THR A 716 1.84 -0.31 -10.32
N ILE A 717 1.89 -1.64 -10.11
CA ILE A 717 3.04 -2.29 -9.47
C ILE A 717 4.29 -2.23 -10.36
N MET A 718 4.16 -2.40 -11.67
CA MET A 718 5.27 -2.25 -12.61
C MET A 718 5.85 -0.83 -12.55
N VAL A 719 4.98 0.19 -12.55
CA VAL A 719 5.39 1.59 -12.38
C VAL A 719 6.12 1.80 -11.05
N ALA A 720 5.59 1.25 -9.95
CA ALA A 720 6.21 1.37 -8.62
C ALA A 720 7.62 0.75 -8.56
N VAL A 721 7.79 -0.47 -9.07
CA VAL A 721 9.11 -1.15 -9.10
C VAL A 721 10.07 -0.45 -10.06
N ASN A 722 9.58 0.12 -11.16
CA ASN A 722 10.40 0.89 -12.09
C ASN A 722 10.91 2.20 -11.47
N LEU A 723 10.04 2.93 -10.77
CA LEU A 723 10.42 4.11 -9.98
C LEU A 723 11.49 3.76 -8.93
N GLN A 724 11.33 2.63 -8.25
CA GLN A 724 12.31 2.11 -7.30
C GLN A 724 13.66 1.81 -7.96
N THR A 725 13.64 1.24 -9.17
CA THR A 725 14.84 0.90 -9.93
C THR A 725 15.58 2.14 -10.39
N SER A 726 14.85 3.14 -10.86
CA SER A 726 15.40 4.45 -11.20
C SER A 726 16.12 5.09 -10.02
N PHE A 727 15.53 5.01 -8.81
CA PHE A 727 16.08 5.59 -7.60
C PHE A 727 17.44 5.03 -7.17
N LEU A 728 17.81 3.84 -7.67
CA LEU A 728 19.07 3.16 -7.41
C LEU A 728 20.10 3.25 -8.54
N THR A 729 19.70 3.71 -9.72
CA THR A 729 20.53 3.60 -10.92
C THR A 729 21.58 4.74 -10.99
N PRO A 730 22.88 4.43 -11.07
CA PRO A 730 23.92 5.44 -11.30
C PRO A 730 23.76 6.13 -12.66
N PRO A 731 24.21 7.39 -12.82
CA PRO A 731 24.96 8.20 -11.84
C PRO A 731 24.06 8.99 -10.87
N PHE A 732 22.75 9.02 -11.09
CA PHE A 732 21.86 9.98 -10.44
C PHE A 732 20.98 9.41 -9.31
N GLY A 733 20.96 8.10 -9.08
CA GLY A 733 20.10 7.48 -8.08
C GLY A 733 20.18 8.18 -6.70
N PHE A 734 19.07 8.80 -6.27
CA PHE A 734 19.00 9.60 -5.05
C PHE A 734 19.44 8.82 -3.80
N ALA A 735 19.10 7.53 -3.73
CA ALA A 735 19.55 6.65 -2.66
C ALA A 735 21.08 6.62 -2.53
N LEU A 736 21.81 6.69 -3.65
CA LEU A 736 23.27 6.68 -3.67
C LEU A 736 23.85 7.98 -3.11
N PHE A 737 23.22 9.12 -3.42
CA PHE A 737 23.65 10.42 -2.89
C PHE A 737 23.35 10.55 -1.40
N TYR A 738 22.21 10.05 -0.94
CA TYR A 738 21.86 9.99 0.47
C TYR A 738 22.85 9.13 1.25
N LEU A 739 23.19 7.95 0.73
CA LEU A 739 24.22 7.11 1.33
C LEU A 739 25.59 7.78 1.31
N ARG A 740 25.95 8.42 0.19
CA ARG A 740 27.23 9.14 0.08
C ARG A 740 27.34 10.27 1.10
N GLY A 741 26.24 10.95 1.42
CA GLY A 741 26.19 12.02 2.41
C GLY A 741 26.55 11.58 3.83
N VAL A 742 26.35 10.29 4.15
CA VAL A 742 26.68 9.71 5.47
C VAL A 742 27.87 8.75 5.46
N ALA A 743 28.32 8.33 4.28
CA ALA A 743 29.42 7.38 4.14
C ALA A 743 30.75 8.01 4.60
N PRO A 744 31.60 7.24 5.31
CA PRO A 744 32.88 7.71 5.78
C PRO A 744 33.85 7.91 4.60
N LYS A 745 34.94 8.66 4.81
CA LYS A 745 35.81 9.17 3.72
C LYS A 745 36.49 8.06 2.90
N GLU A 746 36.64 6.88 3.49
CA GLU A 746 37.24 5.70 2.89
C GLU A 746 36.34 5.08 1.80
N VAL A 747 35.03 5.36 1.86
CA VAL A 747 34.05 4.86 0.88
C VAL A 747 33.90 5.88 -0.25
N THR A 748 34.45 5.54 -1.41
CA THR A 748 34.36 6.39 -2.61
C THR A 748 33.02 6.23 -3.33
N THR A 749 32.63 7.24 -4.11
CA THR A 749 31.44 7.15 -4.99
C THR A 749 31.55 5.97 -5.96
N GLY A 750 32.76 5.65 -6.42
CA GLY A 750 33.02 4.47 -7.25
C GLY A 750 32.69 3.14 -6.56
N HIS A 751 32.94 3.03 -5.25
CA HIS A 751 32.54 1.86 -4.47
C HIS A 751 31.01 1.75 -4.39
N ILE A 752 30.31 2.86 -4.18
CA ILE A 752 28.84 2.89 -4.12
C ILE A 752 28.23 2.47 -5.47
N TYR A 753 28.73 3.02 -6.59
CA TYR A 753 28.21 2.69 -7.92
C TYR A 753 28.46 1.24 -8.31
N ARG A 754 29.65 0.69 -8.04
CA ARG A 754 29.93 -0.73 -8.27
C ARG A 754 29.13 -1.63 -7.33
N GLY A 755 28.91 -1.16 -6.10
CA GLY A 755 28.13 -1.86 -5.09
C GLY A 755 26.66 -2.03 -5.48
N VAL A 756 26.04 -0.99 -6.04
CA VAL A 756 24.61 -1.02 -6.39
C VAL A 756 24.33 -1.71 -7.73
N ALA A 757 25.27 -1.74 -8.67
CA ALA A 757 25.03 -2.28 -10.01
C ALA A 757 24.42 -3.71 -10.02
N PRO A 758 24.87 -4.67 -9.19
CA PRO A 758 24.22 -5.98 -9.08
C PRO A 758 22.76 -5.91 -8.58
N PHE A 759 22.45 -4.99 -7.67
CA PHE A 759 21.08 -4.81 -7.16
C PHE A 759 20.16 -4.19 -8.21
N VAL A 760 20.65 -3.25 -9.02
CA VAL A 760 19.91 -2.72 -10.17
C VAL A 760 19.62 -3.84 -11.18
N LEU A 761 20.60 -4.71 -11.47
CA LEU A 761 20.38 -5.87 -12.34
C LEU A 761 19.33 -6.84 -11.76
N ILE A 762 19.33 -7.05 -10.44
CA ILE A 762 18.32 -7.86 -9.76
C ILE A 762 16.94 -7.21 -9.87
N GLN A 763 16.83 -5.88 -9.79
CA GLN A 763 15.55 -5.19 -9.98
C GLN A 763 15.05 -5.27 -11.41
N VAL A 764 15.91 -5.09 -12.41
CA VAL A 764 15.57 -5.28 -13.82
C VAL A 764 15.13 -6.74 -14.06
N PHE A 765 15.81 -7.70 -13.45
CA PHE A 765 15.41 -9.10 -13.48
C PHE A 765 14.07 -9.33 -12.76
N GLY A 766 13.83 -8.66 -11.62
CA GLY A 766 12.55 -8.67 -10.93
C GLY A 766 11.41 -8.11 -11.78
N LEU A 767 11.63 -6.98 -12.47
CA LEU A 767 10.69 -6.42 -13.45
C LEU A 767 10.43 -7.40 -14.59
N ALA A 768 11.45 -8.08 -15.09
CA ALA A 768 11.26 -9.12 -16.11
C ALA A 768 10.44 -10.30 -15.58
N ILE A 769 10.65 -10.73 -14.33
CA ILE A 769 9.82 -11.76 -13.69
C ILE A 769 8.36 -11.29 -13.62
N LEU A 770 8.10 -10.08 -13.13
CA LEU A 770 6.74 -9.53 -13.04
C LEU A 770 6.09 -9.33 -14.42
N TRP A 771 6.90 -9.09 -15.45
CA TRP A 771 6.45 -9.01 -16.84
C TRP A 771 6.00 -10.37 -17.38
N PHE A 772 6.82 -11.42 -17.22
CA PHE A 772 6.49 -12.76 -17.72
C PHE A 772 5.49 -13.51 -16.84
N PHE A 773 5.39 -13.15 -15.56
CA PHE A 773 4.53 -13.79 -14.57
C PHE A 773 3.63 -12.77 -13.86
N PRO A 774 2.65 -12.16 -14.55
CA PRO A 774 1.75 -11.16 -13.96
C PRO A 774 0.91 -11.72 -12.80
N ALA A 775 0.74 -13.04 -12.74
CA ALA A 775 0.08 -13.77 -11.65
C ALA A 775 0.68 -13.46 -10.27
N ILE A 776 1.97 -13.11 -10.19
CA ILE A 776 2.63 -12.74 -8.92
C ILE A 776 1.96 -11.50 -8.31
N VAL A 777 1.47 -10.59 -9.15
CA VAL A 777 0.79 -9.36 -8.71
C VAL A 777 -0.70 -9.61 -8.45
N THR A 778 -1.34 -10.47 -9.24
CA THR A 778 -2.80 -10.64 -9.20
C THR A 778 -3.29 -11.74 -8.26
N ILE A 779 -2.44 -12.68 -7.83
CA ILE A 779 -2.86 -13.83 -7.02
C ILE A 779 -3.36 -13.45 -5.63
N VAL A 780 -2.67 -12.54 -4.93
CA VAL A 780 -3.04 -12.15 -3.56
C VAL A 780 -4.39 -11.40 -3.56
N PRO A 781 -4.62 -10.41 -4.44
CA PRO A 781 -5.95 -9.82 -4.61
C PRO A 781 -7.04 -10.82 -4.99
N ALA A 782 -6.75 -11.79 -5.86
CA ALA A 782 -7.73 -12.77 -6.30
C ALA A 782 -8.15 -13.75 -5.18
N LEU A 783 -7.26 -14.03 -4.22
CA LEU A 783 -7.55 -14.90 -3.07
C LEU A 783 -8.25 -14.17 -1.93
N MET A 784 -8.16 -12.84 -1.88
CA MET A 784 -8.78 -11.99 -0.86
C MET A 784 -9.60 -10.87 -1.54
N PRO A 785 -10.66 -11.22 -2.29
CA PRO A 785 -11.53 -10.22 -2.90
C PRO A 785 -12.18 -9.37 -1.79
N ASN A 786 -12.10 -8.04 -1.96
CA ASN A 786 -12.66 -7.06 -1.03
C ASN A 786 -14.12 -6.77 -1.32
#